data_AF-A0A0G3HFC0-F1
#
_entry.id   AF-A0A0G3HFC0-F1
#
_cell.length_a   1.000
_cell.length_b   1.000
_cell.length_c   1.000
_cell.angle_alpha   90.00
_cell.angle_beta   90.00
_cell.angle_gamma   90.00
#
_symmetry.space_group_name_H-M   'P 1'
#
loop_
_entity.id
_entity.type
_entity.pdbx_description
1 polymer ?
#
loop_
_entity_poly.entity_id
_entity_poly.type
_entity_poly.pdbx_seq_one_letter_code
_entity_poly.pdbx_strand_id
1 'polypeptide(L)'
;MANVDSIINVDEWISDYYLTTDETKGESFTNRAADAVKAWKAEDKQLAKPVSPWSRLTSTRNQLQTTLSLIDAPNAASVDAAAEAIERAFGYPAPGELELTRAEDTLGLNAGSDRAGTVIYLRTTPISGVEELTDATLRVTPTRGGKPLPITAVKAVTEVFLSDDAPAFVVLIAGAWVVLAERETWPLGRYLAVDVALAAERNDTTARGELTLVAAALAREHIERAADGTTWWTTTLEQSRNHAVKVSEDLRHAIKESIEIIGNDVLRRHEQQDVGIDAIAGDELAKQALRYLYRILFLLFAEASPELNILPTGVPEYDEGYGLANLREKILTEPPTDRAASGTYLYDSLQLLFELINTGHDPLDEHSLAFDDTAEPGLTFRSLSADLFLPEATSYISAVKLSNAALHRVLQNLLLTREVSGKDRGFVSYASLGVTQLGQVYEGLMSYTGSIAATEMFEVAPKGDASKGSWLVTPALAADLPQDSFVQEVTGEGVRRNRRYAPGDFVFRQSSRDRERSASFYSPPVITEFVVGQAIEELDAAHRIDAADDILRLKICEPAMGSGAFAVEAVNQLAELYLEKKQQELGETIDPERLTEELQKVKASIALHQVYGVDLNKTAVELAEISLWLNTMSSQLHAPWFGLHLRHGNSLIGASRSTVTAASLRKRDYLTQQPVHHPVTTVAAAVEEGTVDAAVLGRVHHFLVPSKGWGSPAESKDLKEIAPKAIGHMKAWRKEIRKGFSAADVTTLKDLATRVERLWQLALVRLRIAEDQASRRLDIFGHATPARMWSPASKSTRSCSATSTAPTSAYAWSWTRGTPCGSGRSPR
;
A
#
# COMPACT_ATOMS: atom_id res chain seq x y z
N MET A 1 -27.16 -2.78 0.51
CA MET A 1 -26.34 -3.20 -0.63
C MET A 1 -27.26 -3.88 -1.62
N ALA A 2 -27.40 -3.33 -2.82
CA ALA A 2 -27.79 -4.16 -3.95
C ALA A 2 -26.65 -5.17 -4.15
N ASN A 3 -26.80 -6.40 -3.65
CA ASN A 3 -25.87 -7.47 -4.00
C ASN A 3 -26.19 -7.86 -5.44
N VAL A 4 -25.32 -7.48 -6.37
CA VAL A 4 -25.54 -7.73 -7.80
C VAL A 4 -24.74 -8.98 -8.16
N ASP A 5 -25.30 -10.14 -7.82
CA ASP A 5 -24.59 -11.41 -7.96
C ASP A 5 -24.27 -11.76 -9.44
N SER A 6 -24.96 -11.15 -10.40
CA SER A 6 -24.68 -11.36 -11.83
C SER A 6 -23.47 -10.59 -12.36
N ILE A 7 -22.91 -9.62 -11.64
CA ILE A 7 -21.72 -8.89 -12.09
C ILE A 7 -20.57 -9.24 -11.16
N ILE A 8 -19.56 -9.89 -11.71
CA ILE A 8 -18.31 -10.23 -11.04
C ILE A 8 -17.22 -9.30 -11.54
N ASN A 9 -16.68 -8.51 -10.62
CA ASN A 9 -15.59 -7.58 -10.87
C ASN A 9 -14.26 -8.25 -10.50
N VAL A 10 -13.67 -8.98 -11.47
CA VAL A 10 -12.48 -9.79 -11.22
C VAL A 10 -11.27 -8.91 -10.97
N ASP A 11 -10.60 -9.16 -9.85
CA ASP A 11 -9.43 -8.41 -9.38
C ASP A 11 -9.64 -6.89 -9.37
N GLU A 12 -10.87 -6.47 -9.06
CA GLU A 12 -11.32 -5.08 -8.97
C GLU A 12 -10.92 -4.21 -10.19
N TRP A 13 -11.34 -4.64 -11.38
CA TRP A 13 -11.14 -3.85 -12.60
C TRP A 13 -11.68 -2.40 -12.46
N ILE A 14 -12.81 -2.24 -11.76
CA ILE A 14 -13.24 -0.96 -11.19
C ILE A 14 -13.27 -1.06 -9.66
N SER A 15 -13.26 0.06 -8.93
CA SER A 15 -13.46 0.03 -7.47
C SER A 15 -14.80 -0.62 -7.12
N ASP A 16 -14.76 -1.69 -6.31
CA ASP A 16 -15.95 -2.37 -5.80
C ASP A 16 -16.90 -1.43 -5.07
N TYR A 17 -16.36 -0.44 -4.36
CA TYR A 17 -17.17 0.58 -3.71
C TYR A 17 -17.89 1.46 -4.74
N TYR A 18 -17.23 1.85 -5.83
CA TYR A 18 -17.88 2.58 -6.92
C TYR A 18 -18.97 1.76 -7.62
N LEU A 19 -18.76 0.44 -7.74
CA LEU A 19 -19.73 -0.51 -8.32
C LEU A 19 -20.95 -0.73 -7.41
N THR A 20 -20.74 -0.90 -6.10
CA THR A 20 -21.77 -1.33 -5.14
C THR A 20 -22.41 -0.19 -4.34
N THR A 21 -21.88 1.04 -4.41
CA THR A 21 -22.41 2.15 -3.62
C THR A 21 -23.81 2.59 -4.05
N ASP A 22 -24.73 2.61 -3.08
CA ASP A 22 -26.12 3.03 -3.24
C ASP A 22 -26.30 4.57 -3.11
N GLU A 23 -25.21 5.36 -3.15
CA GLU A 23 -25.25 6.81 -3.00
C GLU A 23 -26.22 7.47 -4.01
N THR A 24 -27.36 7.97 -3.52
CA THR A 24 -28.33 8.75 -4.33
C THR A 24 -27.87 10.13 -4.76
N LYS A 25 -26.80 10.65 -4.15
CA LYS A 25 -26.20 11.96 -4.44
C LYS A 25 -24.69 11.75 -4.49
N GLY A 26 -24.13 11.58 -5.69
CA GLY A 26 -22.70 11.30 -5.89
C GLY A 26 -22.46 10.60 -7.23
N GLU A 27 -21.19 10.44 -7.60
CA GLU A 27 -20.78 9.66 -8.77
C GLU A 27 -20.68 8.19 -8.35
N SER A 28 -21.47 7.30 -8.97
CA SER A 28 -21.41 5.85 -8.77
C SER A 28 -21.74 5.11 -10.06
N PHE A 29 -21.35 3.85 -10.18
CA PHE A 29 -21.68 3.03 -11.35
C PHE A 29 -23.20 2.94 -11.52
N THR A 30 -23.92 2.69 -10.41
CA THR A 30 -25.38 2.63 -10.37
C THR A 30 -26.05 3.90 -10.86
N ASN A 31 -25.55 5.08 -10.47
CA ASN A 31 -26.09 6.36 -10.96
C ASN A 31 -25.81 6.54 -12.45
N ARG A 32 -24.60 6.22 -12.90
CA ARG A 32 -24.19 6.34 -14.29
C ARG A 32 -25.00 5.42 -15.21
N ALA A 33 -25.25 4.18 -14.78
CA ALA A 33 -26.12 3.23 -15.47
C ALA A 33 -27.58 3.70 -15.51
N ALA A 34 -28.10 4.21 -14.38
CA ALA A 34 -29.45 4.76 -14.30
C ALA A 34 -29.64 5.95 -15.26
N ASP A 35 -28.67 6.86 -15.30
CA ASP A 35 -28.67 8.03 -16.18
C ASP A 35 -28.56 7.64 -17.65
N ALA A 36 -27.75 6.64 -17.99
CA ALA A 36 -27.67 6.08 -19.34
C ALA A 36 -29.03 5.50 -19.80
N VAL A 37 -29.64 4.63 -18.99
CA VAL A 37 -30.97 4.07 -19.31
C VAL A 37 -32.05 5.15 -19.41
N LYS A 38 -31.98 6.18 -18.58
CA LYS A 38 -32.89 7.33 -18.66
C LYS A 38 -32.71 8.12 -19.96
N ALA A 39 -31.47 8.35 -20.39
CA ALA A 39 -31.15 9.01 -21.66
C ALA A 39 -31.66 8.19 -22.84
N TRP A 40 -31.39 6.88 -22.86
CA TRP A 40 -31.88 5.95 -23.87
C TRP A 40 -33.41 5.94 -24.00
N LYS A 41 -34.13 5.87 -22.88
CA LYS A 41 -35.60 5.94 -22.87
C LYS A 41 -36.13 7.28 -23.42
N ALA A 42 -35.41 8.38 -23.18
CA ALA A 42 -35.77 9.69 -23.71
C ALA A 42 -35.52 9.76 -25.22
N GLU A 43 -34.42 9.19 -25.70
CA GLU A 43 -34.07 9.11 -27.13
C GLU A 43 -35.09 8.27 -27.92
N ASP A 44 -35.44 7.08 -27.43
CA ASP A 44 -36.48 6.24 -28.06
C ASP A 44 -37.82 6.96 -28.18
N LYS A 45 -38.18 7.75 -27.16
CA LYS A 45 -39.40 8.56 -27.16
C LYS A 45 -39.33 9.68 -28.20
N GLN A 46 -38.17 10.30 -28.39
CA GLN A 46 -37.97 11.33 -29.42
C GLN A 46 -37.99 10.74 -30.83
N LEU A 47 -37.35 9.58 -31.03
CA LEU A 47 -37.30 8.88 -32.32
C LEU A 47 -38.59 8.12 -32.65
N ALA A 48 -39.51 8.00 -31.69
CA ALA A 48 -40.73 7.19 -31.76
C ALA A 48 -40.46 5.73 -32.18
N LYS A 49 -39.28 5.21 -31.86
CA LYS A 49 -38.81 3.86 -32.19
C LYS A 49 -37.95 3.32 -31.02
N PRO A 50 -38.22 2.10 -30.52
CA PRO A 50 -37.45 1.50 -29.43
C PRO A 50 -36.17 0.85 -29.96
N VAL A 51 -35.13 1.64 -30.20
CA VAL A 51 -33.85 1.18 -30.80
C VAL A 51 -32.68 1.23 -29.83
N SER A 52 -32.83 1.90 -28.69
CA SER A 52 -31.80 2.04 -27.68
C SER A 52 -31.36 0.69 -27.09
N PRO A 53 -30.16 0.63 -26.48
CA PRO A 53 -29.66 -0.60 -25.83
C PRO A 53 -30.64 -1.17 -24.81
N TRP A 54 -31.26 -0.32 -24.00
CA TRP A 54 -32.28 -0.73 -23.03
C TRP A 54 -33.48 -1.39 -23.70
N SER A 55 -33.99 -0.79 -24.78
CA SER A 55 -35.12 -1.34 -25.53
C SER A 55 -34.77 -2.65 -26.24
N ARG A 56 -33.55 -2.81 -26.77
CA ARG A 56 -33.10 -4.07 -27.37
C ARG A 56 -33.05 -5.21 -26.35
N LEU A 57 -32.41 -4.98 -25.20
CA LEU A 57 -32.31 -5.99 -24.14
C LEU A 57 -33.71 -6.37 -23.61
N THR A 58 -34.53 -5.38 -23.23
CA THR A 58 -35.85 -5.65 -22.64
C THR A 58 -36.84 -6.30 -23.61
N SER A 59 -36.80 -5.95 -24.90
CA SER A 59 -37.65 -6.59 -25.91
C SER A 59 -37.24 -8.02 -26.25
N THR A 60 -35.95 -8.36 -26.10
CA THR A 60 -35.41 -9.70 -26.39
C THR A 60 -35.22 -10.58 -25.15
N ARG A 61 -35.39 -10.04 -23.93
CA ARG A 61 -35.12 -10.70 -22.63
C ARG A 61 -35.72 -12.10 -22.50
N ASN A 62 -37.00 -12.27 -22.86
CA ASN A 62 -37.66 -13.58 -22.71
C ASN A 62 -37.02 -14.65 -23.60
N GLN A 63 -36.68 -14.29 -24.84
CA GLN A 63 -35.97 -15.20 -25.74
C GLN A 63 -34.54 -15.45 -25.24
N LEU A 64 -33.86 -14.41 -24.76
CA LEU A 64 -32.52 -14.51 -24.18
C LEU A 64 -32.52 -15.50 -22.99
N GLN A 65 -33.36 -15.29 -21.98
CA GLN A 65 -33.47 -16.16 -20.81
C GLN A 65 -33.75 -17.62 -21.21
N THR A 66 -34.73 -17.85 -22.09
CA THR A 66 -35.06 -19.22 -22.53
C THR A 66 -33.88 -19.87 -23.24
N THR A 67 -33.20 -19.14 -24.13
CA THR A 67 -32.05 -19.68 -24.88
C THR A 67 -30.88 -20.01 -23.96
N LEU A 68 -30.56 -19.12 -23.01
CA LEU A 68 -29.47 -19.32 -22.06
C LEU A 68 -29.73 -20.49 -21.09
N SER A 69 -30.98 -20.69 -20.67
CA SER A 69 -31.36 -21.83 -19.79
C SER A 69 -31.26 -23.21 -20.47
N LEU A 70 -31.13 -23.24 -21.81
CA LEU A 70 -31.08 -24.46 -22.62
C LEU A 70 -29.68 -24.73 -23.18
N ILE A 71 -28.65 -24.03 -22.70
CA ILE A 71 -27.27 -24.27 -23.11
C ILE A 71 -26.87 -25.69 -22.71
N ASP A 72 -26.39 -26.45 -23.69
CA ASP A 72 -25.86 -27.80 -23.51
C ASP A 72 -24.44 -27.82 -24.12
N ALA A 73 -23.41 -27.83 -23.27
CA ALA A 73 -22.02 -27.65 -23.69
C ALA A 73 -21.53 -28.60 -24.80
N PRO A 74 -21.91 -29.90 -24.82
CA PRO A 74 -21.63 -30.81 -25.92
C PRO A 74 -22.33 -30.46 -27.24
N ASN A 75 -23.42 -29.69 -27.20
CA ASN A 75 -24.22 -29.31 -28.35
C ASN A 75 -23.84 -27.92 -28.88
N ALA A 76 -22.96 -27.92 -29.89
CA ALA A 76 -22.49 -26.72 -30.59
C ALA A 76 -23.61 -25.76 -31.01
N ALA A 77 -24.73 -26.28 -31.53
CA ALA A 77 -25.83 -25.44 -32.00
C ALA A 77 -26.53 -24.68 -30.86
N SER A 78 -26.58 -25.26 -29.66
CA SER A 78 -27.16 -24.59 -28.48
C SER A 78 -26.27 -23.44 -28.00
N VAL A 79 -24.94 -23.63 -28.03
CA VAL A 79 -23.95 -22.62 -27.65
C VAL A 79 -23.94 -21.46 -28.65
N ASP A 80 -23.98 -21.76 -29.95
CA ASP A 80 -24.00 -20.74 -30.99
C ASP A 80 -25.32 -19.94 -30.95
N ALA A 81 -26.45 -20.59 -30.68
CA ALA A 81 -27.74 -19.91 -30.48
C ALA A 81 -27.73 -18.98 -29.25
N ALA A 82 -27.08 -19.39 -28.15
CA ALA A 82 -26.89 -18.55 -26.97
C ALA A 82 -26.04 -17.31 -27.28
N ALA A 83 -24.93 -17.48 -28.00
CA ALA A 83 -24.08 -16.36 -28.42
C ALA A 83 -24.85 -15.38 -29.31
N GLU A 84 -25.60 -15.87 -30.30
CA GLU A 84 -26.45 -15.03 -31.16
C GLU A 84 -27.55 -14.28 -30.40
N ALA A 85 -28.09 -14.88 -29.33
CA ALA A 85 -29.07 -14.22 -28.47
C ALA A 85 -28.44 -13.05 -27.69
N ILE A 86 -27.24 -13.24 -27.14
CA ILE A 86 -26.46 -12.19 -26.46
C ILE A 86 -26.09 -11.08 -27.44
N GLU A 87 -25.56 -11.43 -28.62
CA GLU A 87 -25.21 -10.47 -29.67
C GLU A 87 -26.42 -9.61 -30.06
N ARG A 88 -27.60 -10.20 -30.21
CA ARG A 88 -28.84 -9.46 -30.53
C ARG A 88 -29.27 -8.55 -29.38
N ALA A 89 -29.16 -9.01 -28.14
CA ALA A 89 -29.58 -8.26 -26.95
C ALA A 89 -28.74 -6.99 -26.75
N PHE A 90 -27.41 -7.10 -26.90
CA PHE A 90 -26.48 -5.99 -26.65
C PHE A 90 -26.06 -5.25 -27.92
N GLY A 91 -26.34 -5.80 -29.10
CA GLY A 91 -26.12 -5.18 -30.41
C GLY A 91 -24.78 -5.52 -31.06
N TYR A 92 -24.08 -6.55 -30.58
CA TYR A 92 -22.74 -6.91 -31.07
C TYR A 92 -22.74 -7.34 -32.55
N PRO A 93 -21.66 -7.05 -33.29
CA PRO A 93 -21.52 -7.48 -34.68
C PRO A 93 -21.40 -9.01 -34.77
N ALA A 94 -22.01 -9.59 -35.81
CA ALA A 94 -21.83 -11.02 -36.11
C ALA A 94 -20.37 -11.31 -36.47
N PRO A 95 -19.85 -12.50 -36.11
CA PRO A 95 -18.46 -12.82 -36.36
C PRO A 95 -18.18 -13.07 -37.84
N GLY A 96 -17.01 -12.63 -38.28
CA GLY A 96 -16.45 -12.87 -39.62
C GLY A 96 -14.97 -13.27 -39.53
N GLU A 97 -14.36 -13.55 -40.68
CA GLU A 97 -12.90 -13.72 -40.74
C GLU A 97 -12.22 -12.38 -40.47
N LEU A 98 -11.35 -12.35 -39.47
CA LEU A 98 -10.55 -11.20 -39.07
C LEU A 98 -9.08 -11.64 -39.02
N GLU A 99 -8.20 -10.89 -39.70
CA GLU A 99 -6.76 -11.10 -39.62
C GLU A 99 -6.13 -9.93 -38.87
N LEU A 100 -5.34 -10.24 -37.84
CA LEU A 100 -4.55 -9.28 -37.08
C LEU A 100 -3.06 -9.52 -37.35
N THR A 101 -2.31 -8.46 -37.57
CA THR A 101 -0.86 -8.55 -37.81
C THR A 101 -0.08 -8.25 -36.54
N ARG A 102 1.02 -8.98 -36.37
CA ARG A 102 2.06 -8.66 -35.39
C ARG A 102 3.41 -8.83 -36.07
N ALA A 103 4.04 -7.72 -36.42
CA ALA A 103 5.26 -7.69 -37.23
C ALA A 103 5.10 -8.40 -38.60
N GLU A 104 5.64 -9.61 -38.78
CA GLU A 104 5.53 -10.41 -40.02
C GLU A 104 4.59 -11.62 -39.89
N ASP A 105 3.96 -11.83 -38.72
CA ASP A 105 3.06 -12.95 -38.45
C ASP A 105 1.59 -12.51 -38.45
N THR A 106 0.70 -13.35 -38.95
CA THR A 106 -0.74 -13.08 -39.08
C THR A 106 -1.55 -14.04 -38.23
N LEU A 107 -2.34 -13.49 -37.32
CA LEU A 107 -3.33 -14.20 -36.52
C LEU A 107 -4.71 -14.08 -37.17
N GLY A 108 -5.23 -15.19 -37.70
CA GLY A 108 -6.59 -15.29 -38.22
C GLY A 108 -7.57 -15.76 -37.16
N LEU A 109 -8.66 -15.03 -36.96
CA LEU A 109 -9.70 -15.26 -35.96
C LEU A 109 -11.09 -15.24 -36.62
N ASN A 110 -12.05 -15.93 -36.00
CA ASN A 110 -13.48 -15.72 -36.29
C ASN A 110 -14.06 -14.81 -35.21
N ALA A 111 -14.22 -13.53 -35.54
CA ALA A 111 -14.55 -12.50 -34.56
C ALA A 111 -15.45 -11.43 -35.15
N GLY A 112 -16.30 -10.84 -34.32
CA GLY A 112 -16.95 -9.58 -34.64
C GLY A 112 -15.96 -8.44 -34.40
N SER A 113 -16.02 -7.38 -35.19
CA SER A 113 -15.25 -6.15 -34.96
C SER A 113 -16.16 -4.95 -35.18
N ASP A 114 -15.97 -3.91 -34.39
CA ASP A 114 -16.53 -2.60 -34.70
C ASP A 114 -15.86 -2.03 -35.97
N ARG A 115 -16.44 -0.95 -36.52
CA ARG A 115 -15.94 -0.34 -37.75
C ARG A 115 -14.57 0.31 -37.60
N ALA A 116 -14.20 0.71 -36.38
CA ALA A 116 -12.94 1.38 -36.11
C ALA A 116 -11.83 0.41 -35.68
N GLY A 117 -12.12 -0.90 -35.54
CA GLY A 117 -11.16 -1.89 -35.04
C GLY A 117 -10.80 -1.67 -33.57
N THR A 118 -11.64 -0.95 -32.82
CA THR A 118 -11.41 -0.57 -31.43
C THR A 118 -11.92 -1.61 -30.44
N VAL A 119 -12.82 -2.50 -30.87
CA VAL A 119 -13.40 -3.57 -30.06
C VAL A 119 -13.53 -4.85 -30.88
N ILE A 120 -13.10 -5.96 -30.30
CA ILE A 120 -13.24 -7.30 -30.89
C ILE A 120 -14.17 -8.17 -30.03
N TYR A 121 -15.07 -8.90 -30.69
CA TYR A 121 -16.07 -9.77 -30.07
C TYR A 121 -15.78 -11.23 -30.43
N LEU A 122 -15.57 -12.07 -29.42
CA LEU A 122 -15.14 -13.45 -29.59
C LEU A 122 -16.14 -14.41 -28.96
N ARG A 123 -16.43 -15.51 -29.65
CA ARG A 123 -17.24 -16.61 -29.13
C ARG A 123 -16.34 -17.71 -28.57
N THR A 124 -16.67 -18.21 -27.39
CA THR A 124 -15.90 -19.26 -26.70
C THR A 124 -16.79 -20.46 -26.36
N THR A 125 -16.18 -21.54 -25.90
CA THR A 125 -16.88 -22.62 -25.19
C THR A 125 -17.56 -22.08 -23.92
N PRO A 126 -18.73 -22.60 -23.54
CA PRO A 126 -19.43 -22.14 -22.35
C PRO A 126 -18.63 -22.44 -21.07
N ILE A 127 -18.73 -21.54 -20.10
CA ILE A 127 -18.16 -21.69 -18.75
C ILE A 127 -19.29 -21.71 -17.71
N SER A 128 -19.06 -22.40 -16.59
CA SER A 128 -20.01 -22.45 -15.46
C SER A 128 -19.75 -21.35 -14.45
N GLY A 129 -18.47 -21.00 -14.27
CA GLY A 129 -17.98 -19.92 -13.42
C GLY A 129 -16.83 -19.19 -14.09
N VAL A 130 -16.46 -18.03 -13.55
CA VAL A 130 -15.44 -17.16 -14.15
C VAL A 130 -14.04 -17.76 -14.01
N GLU A 131 -13.83 -18.61 -13.01
CA GLU A 131 -12.57 -19.33 -12.78
C GLU A 131 -12.24 -20.30 -13.92
N GLU A 132 -13.23 -20.78 -14.67
CA GLU A 132 -13.08 -21.69 -15.81
C GLU A 132 -12.67 -20.96 -17.11
N LEU A 133 -12.56 -19.63 -17.09
CA LEU A 133 -12.21 -18.84 -18.29
C LEU A 133 -10.83 -19.21 -18.87
N THR A 134 -9.90 -19.62 -18.01
CA THR A 134 -8.55 -20.09 -18.36
C THR A 134 -8.59 -21.33 -19.25
N ASP A 135 -9.53 -22.23 -19.01
CA ASP A 135 -9.74 -23.48 -19.74
C ASP A 135 -10.61 -23.31 -21.00
N ALA A 136 -11.35 -22.20 -21.10
CA ALA A 136 -12.21 -21.93 -22.24
C ALA A 136 -11.41 -21.85 -23.54
N THR A 137 -12.00 -22.28 -24.66
CA THR A 137 -11.40 -22.19 -26.00
C THR A 137 -12.31 -21.44 -26.95
N LEU A 138 -11.75 -20.86 -28.01
CA LEU A 138 -12.57 -20.21 -29.04
C LEU A 138 -13.41 -21.23 -29.81
N ARG A 139 -14.63 -20.82 -30.19
CA ARG A 139 -15.56 -21.68 -30.96
C ARG A 139 -14.99 -22.11 -32.31
N VAL A 140 -14.23 -21.23 -32.95
CA VAL A 140 -13.46 -21.51 -34.16
C VAL A 140 -11.99 -21.42 -33.81
N THR A 141 -11.24 -22.48 -34.12
CA THR A 141 -9.80 -22.53 -33.85
C THR A 141 -9.09 -21.41 -34.60
N PRO A 142 -8.34 -20.54 -33.90
CA PRO A 142 -7.50 -19.52 -34.54
C PRO A 142 -6.52 -20.12 -35.53
N THR A 143 -6.00 -19.27 -36.41
CA THR A 143 -4.89 -19.64 -37.29
C THR A 143 -3.72 -18.68 -37.13
N ARG A 144 -2.49 -19.18 -37.31
CA ARG A 144 -1.27 -18.38 -37.35
C ARG A 144 -0.52 -18.69 -38.63
N GLY A 145 -0.31 -17.69 -39.49
CA GLY A 145 0.23 -17.89 -40.84
C GLY A 145 -0.54 -18.94 -41.65
N GLY A 146 -1.87 -18.98 -41.49
CA GLY A 146 -2.78 -19.92 -42.17
C GLY A 146 -2.79 -21.35 -41.61
N LYS A 147 -2.08 -21.65 -40.51
CA LYS A 147 -2.10 -22.96 -39.84
C LYS A 147 -2.96 -22.92 -38.57
N PRO A 148 -3.71 -23.98 -38.23
CA PRO A 148 -4.48 -24.03 -36.99
C PRO A 148 -3.60 -23.83 -35.75
N LEU A 149 -4.02 -22.94 -34.86
CA LEU A 149 -3.38 -22.61 -33.59
C LEU A 149 -4.37 -22.91 -32.45
N PRO A 150 -4.34 -24.13 -31.87
CA PRO A 150 -5.20 -24.47 -30.76
C PRO A 150 -4.68 -23.81 -29.46
N ILE A 151 -5.33 -22.72 -29.06
CA ILE A 151 -5.03 -21.96 -27.85
C ILE A 151 -6.31 -21.71 -27.06
N THR A 152 -6.15 -21.44 -25.76
CA THR A 152 -7.25 -21.03 -24.89
C THR A 152 -7.77 -19.63 -25.26
N ALA A 153 -8.98 -19.31 -24.82
CA ALA A 153 -9.60 -18.01 -25.02
C ALA A 153 -8.74 -16.90 -24.42
N VAL A 154 -8.20 -17.11 -23.21
CA VAL A 154 -7.30 -16.17 -22.53
C VAL A 154 -6.05 -15.86 -23.36
N LYS A 155 -5.43 -16.91 -23.92
CA LYS A 155 -4.27 -16.76 -24.82
C LYS A 155 -4.64 -16.04 -26.11
N ALA A 156 -5.82 -16.32 -26.67
CA ALA A 156 -6.28 -15.63 -27.87
C ALA A 156 -6.51 -14.13 -27.63
N VAL A 157 -7.13 -13.74 -26.51
CA VAL A 157 -7.28 -12.32 -26.14
C VAL A 157 -5.92 -11.64 -25.97
N THR A 158 -4.97 -12.33 -25.35
CA THR A 158 -3.61 -11.82 -25.17
C THR A 158 -2.93 -11.57 -26.52
N GLU A 159 -3.03 -12.51 -27.46
CA GLU A 159 -2.49 -12.34 -28.81
C GLU A 159 -3.18 -11.20 -29.58
N VAL A 160 -4.48 -11.00 -29.38
CA VAL A 160 -5.22 -9.85 -29.91
C VAL A 160 -4.65 -8.54 -29.38
N PHE A 161 -4.40 -8.43 -28.06
CA PHE A 161 -3.84 -7.21 -27.45
C PHE A 161 -2.36 -6.96 -27.77
N LEU A 162 -1.66 -7.98 -28.24
CA LEU A 162 -0.27 -7.88 -28.70
C LEU A 162 -0.14 -7.58 -30.20
N SER A 163 -1.24 -7.47 -30.94
CA SER A 163 -1.23 -7.11 -32.37
C SER A 163 -0.86 -5.64 -32.59
N ASP A 164 -0.38 -5.32 -33.81
CA ASP A 164 0.06 -3.98 -34.18
C ASP A 164 -1.09 -2.96 -34.07
N ASP A 165 -2.30 -3.38 -34.47
CA ASP A 165 -3.56 -2.62 -34.38
C ASP A 165 -4.44 -3.13 -33.22
N ALA A 166 -3.85 -3.32 -32.05
CA ALA A 166 -4.55 -3.88 -30.89
C ALA A 166 -5.77 -3.04 -30.45
N PRO A 167 -6.94 -3.68 -30.24
CA PRO A 167 -8.15 -3.00 -29.80
C PRO A 167 -8.03 -2.48 -28.36
N ALA A 168 -8.90 -1.55 -27.98
CA ALA A 168 -9.01 -1.10 -26.59
C ALA A 168 -9.69 -2.14 -25.70
N PHE A 169 -10.72 -2.81 -26.25
CA PHE A 169 -11.51 -3.80 -25.53
C PHE A 169 -11.67 -5.10 -26.33
N VAL A 170 -11.79 -6.21 -25.61
CA VAL A 170 -12.23 -7.49 -26.15
C VAL A 170 -13.43 -7.97 -25.33
N VAL A 171 -14.47 -8.42 -26.01
CA VAL A 171 -15.68 -9.00 -25.39
C VAL A 171 -15.71 -10.49 -25.70
N LEU A 172 -15.66 -11.33 -24.67
CA LEU A 172 -15.82 -12.78 -24.79
C LEU A 172 -17.25 -13.18 -24.44
N ILE A 173 -17.86 -14.02 -25.28
CA ILE A 173 -19.16 -14.64 -25.03
C ILE A 173 -18.90 -16.12 -24.72
N ALA A 174 -19.11 -16.50 -23.47
CA ALA A 174 -18.78 -17.80 -22.89
C ALA A 174 -20.04 -18.50 -22.35
N GLY A 175 -20.95 -18.85 -23.26
CA GLY A 175 -22.25 -19.41 -22.89
C GLY A 175 -23.16 -18.34 -22.29
N ALA A 176 -23.46 -18.46 -20.99
CA ALA A 176 -24.25 -17.47 -20.25
C ALA A 176 -23.42 -16.25 -19.79
N TRP A 177 -22.09 -16.41 -19.71
CA TRP A 177 -21.18 -15.39 -19.25
C TRP A 177 -20.71 -14.49 -20.39
N VAL A 178 -20.61 -13.19 -20.11
CA VAL A 178 -19.96 -12.21 -20.97
C VAL A 178 -18.82 -11.57 -20.21
N VAL A 179 -17.61 -11.63 -20.77
CA VAL A 179 -16.41 -11.04 -20.18
C VAL A 179 -15.99 -9.81 -20.98
N LEU A 180 -15.74 -8.71 -20.31
CA LEU A 180 -15.22 -7.47 -20.86
C LEU A 180 -13.78 -7.27 -20.40
N ALA A 181 -12.83 -7.41 -21.33
CA ALA A 181 -11.41 -7.26 -21.11
C ALA A 181 -10.90 -5.94 -21.69
N GLU A 182 -10.08 -5.22 -20.94
CA GLU A 182 -9.40 -4.00 -21.37
C GLU A 182 -7.91 -4.25 -21.58
N ARG A 183 -7.32 -3.67 -22.63
CA ARG A 183 -5.92 -3.90 -23.01
C ARG A 183 -4.92 -3.64 -21.88
N GLU A 184 -5.10 -2.57 -21.12
CA GLU A 184 -4.14 -2.13 -20.09
C GLU A 184 -4.19 -3.01 -18.84
N THR A 185 -5.36 -3.55 -18.50
CA THR A 185 -5.60 -4.25 -17.24
C THR A 185 -5.66 -5.77 -17.41
N TRP A 186 -5.90 -6.26 -18.63
CA TRP A 186 -5.92 -7.69 -18.94
C TRP A 186 -4.63 -8.44 -18.56
N PRO A 187 -3.40 -7.91 -18.80
CA PRO A 187 -2.17 -8.57 -18.35
C PRO A 187 -2.08 -8.69 -16.83
N LEU A 188 -2.81 -7.87 -16.08
CA LEU A 188 -2.88 -7.89 -14.62
C LEU A 188 -3.96 -8.86 -14.09
N GLY A 189 -4.68 -9.55 -14.97
CA GLY A 189 -5.79 -10.46 -14.60
C GLY A 189 -7.12 -9.76 -14.32
N ARG A 190 -7.22 -8.44 -14.51
CA ARG A 190 -8.42 -7.67 -14.14
C ARG A 190 -9.39 -7.53 -15.30
N TYR A 191 -10.66 -7.83 -15.06
CA TYR A 191 -11.73 -7.71 -16.05
C TYR A 191 -13.12 -7.73 -15.40
N LEU A 192 -14.16 -7.40 -16.17
CA LEU A 192 -15.56 -7.57 -15.73
C LEU A 192 -16.12 -8.85 -16.33
N ALA A 193 -16.77 -9.68 -15.52
CA ALA A 193 -17.55 -10.82 -15.97
C ALA A 193 -19.02 -10.66 -15.56
N VAL A 194 -19.93 -11.00 -16.46
CA VAL A 194 -21.37 -10.81 -16.24
C VAL A 194 -22.14 -12.08 -16.59
N ASP A 195 -22.85 -12.64 -15.62
CA ASP A 195 -23.83 -13.71 -15.83
C ASP A 195 -25.13 -13.12 -16.37
N VAL A 196 -25.25 -13.17 -17.70
CA VAL A 196 -26.41 -12.64 -18.41
C VAL A 196 -27.65 -13.49 -18.15
N ALA A 197 -27.50 -14.79 -17.89
CA ALA A 197 -28.64 -15.67 -17.62
C ALA A 197 -29.30 -15.32 -16.29
N LEU A 198 -28.49 -15.14 -15.24
CA LEU A 198 -28.96 -14.76 -13.91
C LEU A 198 -29.65 -13.39 -13.92
N ALA A 199 -29.02 -12.39 -14.53
CA ALA A 199 -29.59 -11.05 -14.65
C ALA A 199 -30.90 -11.05 -15.47
N ALA A 200 -30.91 -11.80 -16.57
CA ALA A 200 -32.10 -11.96 -17.39
C ALA A 200 -33.21 -12.61 -16.58
N GLU A 201 -32.97 -13.70 -15.85
CA GLU A 201 -33.95 -14.41 -15.02
C GLU A 201 -34.57 -13.50 -13.96
N ARG A 202 -33.74 -12.82 -13.17
CA ARG A 202 -34.17 -11.94 -12.06
C ARG A 202 -34.98 -10.73 -12.53
N ASN A 203 -34.67 -10.20 -13.71
CA ASN A 203 -35.43 -9.13 -14.37
C ASN A 203 -35.67 -7.89 -13.51
N ASP A 204 -34.69 -7.49 -12.70
CA ASP A 204 -34.80 -6.25 -11.93
C ASP A 204 -34.63 -5.03 -12.85
N THR A 205 -35.76 -4.54 -13.35
CA THR A 205 -35.85 -3.39 -14.26
C THR A 205 -35.94 -2.03 -13.54
N THR A 206 -35.78 -2.00 -12.22
CA THR A 206 -35.78 -0.73 -11.48
C THR A 206 -34.64 0.16 -11.97
N ALA A 207 -34.73 1.47 -11.74
CA ALA A 207 -33.74 2.43 -12.25
C ALA A 207 -32.30 2.14 -11.78
N ARG A 208 -32.15 1.38 -10.68
CA ARG A 208 -30.88 0.94 -10.09
C ARG A 208 -30.77 -0.58 -10.01
N GLY A 209 -31.67 -1.27 -10.69
CA GLY A 209 -31.77 -2.71 -10.64
C GLY A 209 -30.70 -3.38 -11.47
N GLU A 210 -30.51 -4.67 -11.20
CA GLU A 210 -29.50 -5.50 -11.83
C GLU A 210 -29.53 -5.44 -13.37
N LEU A 211 -30.71 -5.49 -14.00
CA LEU A 211 -30.79 -5.45 -15.46
C LEU A 211 -30.38 -4.08 -16.03
N THR A 212 -30.56 -3.00 -15.28
CA THR A 212 -30.07 -1.66 -15.64
C THR A 212 -28.55 -1.61 -15.64
N LEU A 213 -27.91 -2.22 -14.63
CA LEU A 213 -26.46 -2.29 -14.51
C LEU A 213 -25.86 -3.13 -15.65
N VAL A 214 -26.41 -4.32 -15.90
CA VAL A 214 -25.98 -5.22 -16.99
C VAL A 214 -26.16 -4.57 -18.36
N ALA A 215 -27.29 -3.88 -18.59
CA ALA A 215 -27.51 -3.14 -19.83
C ALA A 215 -26.45 -2.06 -20.05
N ALA A 216 -26.11 -1.30 -19.01
CA ALA A 216 -25.09 -0.25 -19.11
C ALA A 216 -23.67 -0.81 -19.28
N ALA A 217 -23.35 -1.92 -18.62
CA ALA A 217 -22.04 -2.55 -18.67
C ALA A 217 -21.71 -3.12 -20.06
N LEU A 218 -22.69 -3.79 -20.67
CA LEU A 218 -22.51 -4.59 -21.89
C LEU A 218 -23.06 -3.94 -23.16
N ALA A 219 -23.65 -2.75 -23.09
CA ALA A 219 -24.12 -2.07 -24.30
C ALA A 219 -22.95 -1.81 -25.27
N ARG A 220 -23.12 -2.23 -26.54
CA ARG A 220 -22.13 -1.96 -27.60
C ARG A 220 -21.73 -0.49 -27.64
N GLU A 221 -22.71 0.40 -27.55
CA GLU A 221 -22.56 1.86 -27.59
C GLU A 221 -21.72 2.45 -26.44
N HIS A 222 -21.50 1.69 -25.36
CA HIS A 222 -20.64 2.09 -24.25
C HIS A 222 -19.21 1.54 -24.35
N ILE A 223 -19.03 0.43 -25.07
CA ILE A 223 -17.73 -0.24 -25.24
C ILE A 223 -16.99 0.30 -26.47
N GLU A 224 -17.69 0.59 -27.56
CA GLU A 224 -17.12 1.17 -28.79
C GLU A 224 -16.64 2.62 -28.60
N ARG A 225 -15.61 3.02 -29.33
CA ARG A 225 -15.13 4.42 -29.34
C ARG A 225 -16.16 5.37 -29.97
N ALA A 226 -16.40 6.48 -29.27
CA ALA A 226 -17.10 7.62 -29.82
C ALA A 226 -16.22 8.41 -30.81
N ALA A 227 -16.82 9.34 -31.55
CA ALA A 227 -16.14 10.14 -32.57
C ALA A 227 -15.01 11.04 -32.01
N ASP A 228 -15.00 11.31 -30.70
CA ASP A 228 -13.96 12.06 -30.01
C ASP A 228 -12.81 11.18 -29.47
N GLY A 229 -12.85 9.87 -29.74
CA GLY A 229 -11.84 8.90 -29.33
C GLY A 229 -12.02 8.35 -27.91
N THR A 230 -13.03 8.80 -27.16
CA THR A 230 -13.32 8.31 -25.80
C THR A 230 -14.36 7.18 -25.81
N THR A 231 -14.39 6.36 -24.76
CA THR A 231 -15.49 5.40 -24.52
C THR A 231 -16.22 5.77 -23.23
N TRP A 232 -17.46 5.27 -23.07
CA TRP A 232 -18.17 5.43 -21.81
C TRP A 232 -17.38 4.85 -20.65
N TRP A 233 -16.71 3.72 -20.88
CA TRP A 233 -15.88 3.00 -19.92
C TRP A 233 -14.61 3.76 -19.52
N THR A 234 -13.94 4.47 -20.43
CA THR A 234 -12.77 5.30 -20.08
C THR A 234 -13.12 6.32 -18.99
N THR A 235 -14.23 7.04 -19.15
CA THR A 235 -14.70 7.98 -18.12
C THR A 235 -15.20 7.26 -16.86
N THR A 236 -15.81 6.07 -16.99
CA THR A 236 -16.23 5.26 -15.84
C THR A 236 -15.03 4.84 -14.98
N LEU A 237 -13.95 4.40 -15.60
CA LEU A 237 -12.69 4.02 -14.92
C LEU A 237 -12.05 5.23 -14.23
N GLU A 238 -12.03 6.39 -14.88
CA GLU A 238 -11.55 7.64 -14.27
C GLU A 238 -12.40 8.05 -13.05
N GLN A 239 -13.74 8.00 -13.17
CA GLN A 239 -14.65 8.26 -12.05
C GLN A 239 -14.45 7.27 -10.90
N SER A 240 -14.24 6.00 -11.22
CA SER A 240 -13.95 4.94 -10.23
C SER A 240 -12.66 5.25 -9.44
N ARG A 241 -11.58 5.64 -10.14
CA ARG A 241 -10.32 6.09 -9.50
C ARG A 241 -10.52 7.32 -8.62
N ASN A 242 -11.24 8.32 -9.11
CA ASN A 242 -11.53 9.55 -8.33
C ASN A 242 -12.38 9.26 -7.10
N HIS A 243 -13.31 8.30 -7.20
CA HIS A 243 -14.14 7.90 -6.08
C HIS A 243 -13.33 7.22 -4.96
N ALA A 244 -12.31 6.41 -5.31
CA ALA A 244 -11.38 5.83 -4.34
C ALA A 244 -10.60 6.89 -3.54
N VAL A 245 -10.30 8.04 -4.14
CA VAL A 245 -9.67 9.18 -3.43
C VAL A 245 -10.63 9.79 -2.39
N LYS A 246 -11.92 9.92 -2.71
CA LYS A 246 -12.93 10.43 -1.77
C LYS A 246 -13.11 9.50 -0.56
N VAL A 247 -13.10 8.18 -0.79
CA VAL A 247 -13.12 7.18 0.30
C VAL A 247 -11.92 7.35 1.24
N SER A 248 -10.75 7.66 0.69
CA SER A 248 -9.53 7.91 1.47
C SER A 248 -9.66 9.15 2.39
N GLU A 249 -10.34 10.20 1.95
CA GLU A 249 -10.62 11.37 2.82
C GLU A 249 -11.56 11.03 3.97
N ASP A 250 -12.61 10.25 3.69
CA ASP A 250 -13.57 9.83 4.70
C ASP A 250 -12.93 8.88 5.73
N LEU A 251 -12.08 7.96 5.26
CA LEU A 251 -11.29 7.06 6.10
C LEU A 251 -10.32 7.83 6.99
N ARG A 252 -9.65 8.88 6.48
CA ARG A 252 -8.77 9.73 7.28
C ARG A 252 -9.51 10.37 8.46
N HIS A 253 -10.72 10.86 8.22
CA HIS A 253 -11.54 11.41 9.30
C HIS A 253 -11.94 10.35 10.32
N ALA A 254 -12.35 9.17 9.85
CA ALA A 254 -12.73 8.04 10.69
C ALA A 254 -11.58 7.59 11.59
N ILE A 255 -10.35 7.51 11.06
CA ILE A 255 -9.16 7.20 11.84
C ILE A 255 -8.86 8.29 12.87
N LYS A 256 -8.96 9.57 12.50
CA LYS A 256 -8.76 10.69 13.44
C LYS A 256 -9.69 10.57 14.65
N GLU A 257 -10.98 10.33 14.41
CA GLU A 257 -11.96 10.13 15.48
C GLU A 257 -11.65 8.88 16.31
N SER A 258 -11.30 7.77 15.66
CA SER A 258 -10.94 6.52 16.32
C SER A 258 -9.70 6.66 17.22
N ILE A 259 -8.71 7.47 16.85
CA ILE A 259 -7.54 7.77 17.72
C ILE A 259 -7.99 8.47 19.01
N GLU A 260 -8.93 9.42 18.91
CA GLU A 260 -9.49 10.09 20.09
C GLU A 260 -10.30 9.13 20.96
N ILE A 261 -11.10 8.24 20.35
CA ILE A 261 -11.88 7.22 21.07
C ILE A 261 -10.94 6.29 21.85
N ILE A 262 -9.88 5.78 21.19
CA ILE A 262 -8.88 4.90 21.82
C ILE A 262 -8.18 5.63 22.96
N GLY A 263 -7.65 6.84 22.71
CA GLY A 263 -6.91 7.58 23.73
C GLY A 263 -7.75 7.87 24.96
N ASN A 264 -9.00 8.31 24.79
CA ASN A 264 -9.89 8.57 25.92
C ASN A 264 -10.32 7.29 26.66
N ASP A 265 -10.47 6.16 25.96
CA ASP A 265 -10.78 4.89 26.62
C ASP A 265 -9.59 4.40 27.47
N VAL A 266 -8.36 4.51 26.94
CA VAL A 266 -7.13 4.18 27.68
C VAL A 266 -7.03 5.02 28.96
N LEU A 267 -7.17 6.34 28.88
CA LEU A 267 -7.10 7.22 30.05
C LEU A 267 -8.17 6.88 31.10
N ARG A 268 -9.42 6.69 30.66
CA ARG A 268 -10.53 6.29 31.57
C ARG A 268 -10.25 4.96 32.26
N ARG A 269 -9.70 3.98 31.53
CA ARG A 269 -9.41 2.65 32.10
C ARG A 269 -8.20 2.66 33.02
N HIS A 270 -7.21 3.50 32.73
CA HIS A 270 -6.10 3.76 33.65
C HIS A 270 -6.60 4.27 35.00
N GLU A 271 -7.50 5.26 35.00
CA GLU A 271 -8.14 5.76 36.23
C GLU A 271 -8.96 4.67 36.94
N GLN A 272 -9.76 3.89 36.20
CA GLN A 272 -10.59 2.82 36.79
C GLN A 272 -9.78 1.66 37.38
N GLN A 273 -8.59 1.39 36.84
CA GLN A 273 -7.72 0.30 37.27
C GLN A 273 -6.61 0.76 38.23
N ASP A 274 -6.63 2.03 38.66
CA ASP A 274 -5.61 2.64 39.53
C ASP A 274 -4.19 2.55 38.95
N VAL A 275 -4.08 2.58 37.63
CA VAL A 275 -2.82 2.64 36.89
C VAL A 275 -2.57 4.11 36.56
N GLY A 276 -1.76 4.81 37.37
CA GLY A 276 -1.59 6.27 37.30
C GLY A 276 -1.38 6.85 35.89
N ILE A 277 -2.06 7.96 35.60
CA ILE A 277 -2.05 8.66 34.29
C ILE A 277 -0.89 9.66 34.13
N ASP A 278 -0.23 10.05 35.22
CA ASP A 278 0.79 11.12 35.24
C ASP A 278 2.03 10.82 34.39
N ALA A 279 2.25 9.54 34.06
CA ALA A 279 3.36 9.08 33.21
C ALA A 279 2.97 8.90 31.73
N ILE A 280 1.71 9.12 31.36
CA ILE A 280 1.24 8.95 29.98
C ILE A 280 1.49 10.24 29.20
N ALA A 281 2.42 10.19 28.27
CA ALA A 281 2.64 11.28 27.33
C ALA A 281 1.57 11.23 26.23
N GLY A 282 0.84 12.32 26.02
CA GLY A 282 -0.23 12.38 25.02
C GLY A 282 0.25 12.15 23.58
N ASP A 283 1.44 12.63 23.23
CA ASP A 283 2.02 12.39 21.90
C ASP A 283 2.34 10.90 21.69
N GLU A 284 2.82 10.22 22.73
CA GLU A 284 3.11 8.80 22.69
C GLU A 284 1.82 7.96 22.65
N LEU A 285 0.80 8.32 23.43
CA LEU A 285 -0.52 7.69 23.36
C LEU A 285 -1.13 7.82 21.95
N ALA A 286 -0.96 8.96 21.28
CA ALA A 286 -1.39 9.13 19.89
C ALA A 286 -0.68 8.17 18.94
N LYS A 287 0.65 8.01 19.07
CA LYS A 287 1.43 7.07 18.26
C LYS A 287 0.97 5.64 18.48
N GLN A 288 0.71 5.25 19.73
CA GLN A 288 0.23 3.89 20.04
C GLN A 288 -1.20 3.65 19.54
N ALA A 289 -2.11 4.63 19.68
CA ALA A 289 -3.46 4.54 19.13
C ALA A 289 -3.46 4.44 17.60
N LEU A 290 -2.63 5.23 16.95
CA LEU A 290 -2.43 5.17 15.50
C LEU A 290 -1.86 3.80 15.08
N ARG A 291 -0.85 3.27 15.79
CA ARG A 291 -0.34 1.90 15.60
C ARG A 291 -1.40 0.82 15.77
N TYR A 292 -2.25 0.95 16.77
CA TYR A 292 -3.32 -0.02 16.98
C TYR A 292 -4.31 -0.03 15.81
N LEU A 293 -4.68 1.15 15.28
CA LEU A 293 -5.53 1.25 14.10
C LEU A 293 -4.85 0.71 12.84
N TYR A 294 -3.54 0.92 12.68
CA TYR A 294 -2.77 0.33 11.59
C TYR A 294 -2.87 -1.19 11.58
N ARG A 295 -2.76 -1.84 12.74
CA ARG A 295 -2.90 -3.29 12.83
C ARG A 295 -4.27 -3.77 12.36
N ILE A 296 -5.34 -3.03 12.68
CA ILE A 296 -6.70 -3.36 12.21
C ILE A 296 -6.80 -3.17 10.68
N LEU A 297 -6.32 -2.04 10.17
CA LEU A 297 -6.36 -1.73 8.74
C LEU A 297 -5.55 -2.72 7.91
N PHE A 298 -4.41 -3.16 8.43
CA PHE A 298 -3.62 -4.23 7.87
C PHE A 298 -4.41 -5.53 7.78
N LEU A 299 -5.11 -5.93 8.84
CA LEU A 299 -5.96 -7.13 8.81
C LEU A 299 -7.05 -7.01 7.75
N LEU A 300 -7.70 -5.85 7.65
CA LEU A 300 -8.75 -5.60 6.66
C LEU A 300 -8.23 -5.72 5.23
N PHE A 301 -7.04 -5.20 4.98
CA PHE A 301 -6.38 -5.35 3.68
C PHE A 301 -5.99 -6.81 3.41
N ALA A 302 -5.35 -7.47 4.38
CA ALA A 302 -4.92 -8.86 4.23
C ALA A 302 -6.09 -9.85 4.04
N GLU A 303 -7.25 -9.57 4.63
CA GLU A 303 -8.48 -10.36 4.39
C GLU A 303 -9.10 -10.10 3.02
N ALA A 304 -8.98 -8.86 2.54
CA ALA A 304 -9.52 -8.46 1.25
C ALA A 304 -8.65 -8.90 0.06
N SER A 305 -7.42 -9.36 0.33
CA SER A 305 -6.47 -9.88 -0.67
C SER A 305 -6.03 -11.33 -0.36
N PRO A 306 -6.91 -12.33 -0.54
CA PRO A 306 -6.61 -13.75 -0.29
C PRO A 306 -5.37 -14.28 -1.03
N GLU A 307 -5.08 -13.73 -2.21
CA GLU A 307 -3.92 -14.06 -3.04
C GLU A 307 -2.57 -13.88 -2.33
N LEU A 308 -2.54 -13.03 -1.29
CA LEU A 308 -1.33 -12.80 -0.48
C LEU A 308 -1.06 -13.95 0.49
N ASN A 309 -2.08 -14.76 0.81
CA ASN A 309 -2.00 -15.92 1.71
C ASN A 309 -1.35 -15.60 3.08
N ILE A 310 -1.64 -14.40 3.60
CA ILE A 310 -1.19 -13.93 4.94
C ILE A 310 -2.11 -14.51 6.03
N LEU A 311 -3.41 -14.45 5.74
CA LEU A 311 -4.49 -14.94 6.57
C LEU A 311 -5.13 -16.14 5.87
N PRO A 312 -5.58 -17.16 6.61
CA PRO A 312 -6.24 -18.34 6.06
C PRO A 312 -7.68 -18.02 5.63
N THR A 313 -7.83 -17.01 4.77
CA THR A 313 -9.11 -16.59 4.18
C THR A 313 -9.69 -17.69 3.31
N GLY A 314 -11.02 -17.84 3.32
CA GLY A 314 -11.72 -18.91 2.61
C GLY A 314 -11.74 -20.24 3.37
N VAL A 315 -11.12 -20.31 4.56
CA VAL A 315 -11.24 -21.45 5.48
C VAL A 315 -12.39 -21.15 6.45
N PRO A 316 -13.46 -21.97 6.49
CA PRO A 316 -14.65 -21.68 7.31
C PRO A 316 -14.33 -21.43 8.80
N GLU A 317 -13.38 -22.17 9.35
CA GLU A 317 -12.93 -22.03 10.74
C GLU A 317 -12.33 -20.65 11.02
N TYR A 318 -11.66 -20.05 10.02
CA TYR A 318 -11.16 -18.69 10.10
C TYR A 318 -12.29 -17.69 9.91
N ASP A 319 -13.03 -17.79 8.80
CA ASP A 319 -14.02 -16.79 8.39
C ASP A 319 -15.16 -16.63 9.41
N GLU A 320 -15.67 -17.74 9.96
CA GLU A 320 -16.75 -17.73 10.96
C GLU A 320 -16.24 -17.50 12.39
N GLY A 321 -14.99 -17.88 12.66
CA GLY A 321 -14.40 -17.86 14.00
C GLY A 321 -13.65 -16.57 14.31
N TYR A 322 -12.56 -16.34 13.57
CA TYR A 322 -11.53 -15.35 13.88
C TYR A 322 -11.62 -14.10 13.00
N GLY A 323 -12.06 -14.23 11.75
CA GLY A 323 -11.99 -13.18 10.75
C GLY A 323 -12.73 -11.89 11.12
N LEU A 324 -12.32 -10.77 10.54
CA LEU A 324 -12.97 -9.48 10.79
C LEU A 324 -14.38 -9.44 10.21
N ALA A 325 -14.72 -10.31 9.27
CA ALA A 325 -16.10 -10.54 8.85
C ALA A 325 -17.01 -10.92 10.03
N ASN A 326 -16.58 -11.82 10.92
CA ASN A 326 -17.32 -12.16 12.14
C ASN A 326 -17.39 -10.98 13.12
N LEU A 327 -16.28 -10.26 13.32
CA LEU A 327 -16.29 -9.06 14.18
C LEU A 327 -17.22 -7.98 13.62
N ARG A 328 -17.32 -7.86 12.29
CA ARG A 328 -18.22 -6.95 11.58
C ARG A 328 -19.69 -7.26 11.88
N GLU A 329 -20.09 -8.52 11.93
CA GLU A 329 -21.45 -8.89 12.31
C GLU A 329 -21.77 -8.50 13.77
N LYS A 330 -20.80 -8.69 14.67
CA LYS A 330 -20.98 -8.39 16.11
C LYS A 330 -21.15 -6.90 16.42
N ILE A 331 -20.62 -6.00 15.57
CA ILE A 331 -20.75 -4.55 15.76
C ILE A 331 -22.01 -3.93 15.13
N LEU A 332 -22.87 -4.76 14.53
CA LEU A 332 -24.18 -4.30 14.04
C LEU A 332 -25.16 -4.06 15.18
N THR A 333 -24.93 -4.67 16.35
CA THR A 333 -25.76 -4.50 17.54
C THR A 333 -24.93 -3.87 18.66
N GLU A 334 -25.41 -2.77 19.23
CA GLU A 334 -24.73 -2.12 20.35
C GLU A 334 -24.65 -3.04 21.58
N PRO A 335 -23.58 -2.94 22.39
CA PRO A 335 -23.47 -3.69 23.63
C PRO A 335 -24.68 -3.42 24.55
N PRO A 336 -25.49 -4.44 24.90
CA PRO A 336 -26.80 -4.23 25.50
C PRO A 336 -26.77 -3.84 26.99
N THR A 337 -25.60 -3.89 27.64
CA THR A 337 -25.43 -3.60 29.07
C THR A 337 -24.09 -2.92 29.33
N ASP A 338 -23.99 -2.15 30.42
CA ASP A 338 -22.74 -1.51 30.85
C ASP A 338 -21.60 -2.52 31.09
N ARG A 339 -21.95 -3.73 31.55
CA ARG A 339 -20.97 -4.81 31.73
C ARG A 339 -20.45 -5.34 30.39
N ALA A 340 -21.34 -5.52 29.41
CA ALA A 340 -20.94 -5.91 28.06
C ALA A 340 -20.09 -4.81 27.40
N ALA A 341 -20.47 -3.54 27.62
CA ALA A 341 -19.77 -2.36 27.12
C ALA A 341 -18.35 -2.22 27.71
N SER A 342 -18.16 -2.52 28.99
CA SER A 342 -16.87 -2.40 29.70
C SER A 342 -15.94 -3.61 29.56
N GLY A 343 -16.45 -4.74 29.03
CA GLY A 343 -15.66 -5.95 28.73
C GLY A 343 -14.63 -5.75 27.61
N THR A 344 -13.81 -6.77 27.36
CA THR A 344 -12.63 -6.68 26.45
C THR A 344 -12.66 -7.67 25.28
N TYR A 345 -13.80 -8.32 25.01
CA TYR A 345 -13.91 -9.37 24.00
C TYR A 345 -13.39 -8.95 22.61
N LEU A 346 -13.75 -7.75 22.13
CA LEU A 346 -13.28 -7.24 20.83
C LEU A 346 -11.75 -7.01 20.84
N TYR A 347 -11.22 -6.51 21.95
CA TYR A 347 -9.77 -6.31 22.12
C TYR A 347 -9.04 -7.64 22.10
N ASP A 348 -9.50 -8.61 22.91
CA ASP A 348 -8.86 -9.91 23.05
C ASP A 348 -8.90 -10.70 21.72
N SER A 349 -9.97 -10.55 20.92
CA SER A 349 -10.08 -11.16 19.59
C SER A 349 -9.08 -10.58 18.59
N LEU A 350 -8.97 -9.24 18.53
CA LEU A 350 -7.99 -8.57 17.66
C LEU A 350 -6.55 -8.85 18.09
N GLN A 351 -6.30 -8.85 19.40
CA GLN A 351 -4.98 -9.10 19.97
C GLN A 351 -4.48 -10.51 19.61
N LEU A 352 -5.35 -11.51 19.62
CA LEU A 352 -5.01 -12.87 19.17
C LEU A 352 -4.57 -12.90 17.71
N LEU A 353 -5.31 -12.23 16.81
CA LEU A 353 -4.92 -12.12 15.39
C LEU A 353 -3.58 -11.41 15.23
N PHE A 354 -3.35 -10.32 15.97
CA PHE A 354 -2.08 -9.60 15.94
C PHE A 354 -0.90 -10.48 16.37
N GLU A 355 -1.10 -11.32 17.39
CA GLU A 355 -0.09 -12.28 17.85
C GLU A 355 0.18 -13.36 16.79
N LEU A 356 -0.87 -13.99 16.26
CA LEU A 356 -0.76 -15.04 15.24
C LEU A 356 -0.05 -14.55 13.97
N ILE A 357 -0.31 -13.31 13.53
CA ILE A 357 0.39 -12.72 12.38
C ILE A 357 1.84 -12.39 12.71
N ASN A 358 2.10 -11.87 13.91
CA ASN A 358 3.46 -11.51 14.28
C ASN A 358 4.36 -12.75 14.40
N THR A 359 3.90 -13.78 15.12
CA THR A 359 4.69 -14.98 15.42
C THR A 359 4.56 -16.07 14.36
N GLY A 360 3.50 -16.02 13.54
CA GLY A 360 3.08 -17.16 12.72
C GLY A 360 2.42 -18.25 13.57
N HIS A 361 1.77 -19.19 12.88
CA HIS A 361 1.22 -20.41 13.44
C HIS A 361 1.18 -21.47 12.34
N ASP A 362 2.07 -22.44 12.40
CA ASP A 362 2.02 -23.64 11.57
C ASP A 362 2.33 -24.84 12.47
N PRO A 363 1.35 -25.71 12.76
CA PRO A 363 1.55 -26.86 13.63
C PRO A 363 2.29 -28.01 12.95
N LEU A 364 2.43 -28.00 11.62
CA LEU A 364 3.08 -29.05 10.83
C LEU A 364 4.51 -28.68 10.38
N ASP A 365 4.91 -27.42 10.50
CA ASP A 365 6.29 -26.98 10.24
C ASP A 365 7.23 -27.38 11.38
N GLU A 366 8.21 -28.25 11.10
CA GLU A 366 9.24 -28.70 12.04
C GLU A 366 10.08 -27.56 12.67
N HIS A 367 10.08 -26.39 12.04
CA HIS A 367 10.79 -25.20 12.52
C HIS A 367 9.91 -24.25 13.34
N SER A 368 8.61 -24.52 13.43
CA SER A 368 7.64 -23.75 14.18
C SER A 368 7.67 -24.10 15.67
N LEU A 369 7.41 -23.10 16.53
CA LEU A 369 7.26 -23.30 17.98
C LEU A 369 5.98 -24.10 18.33
N ALA A 370 5.04 -24.18 17.40
CA ALA A 370 3.78 -24.92 17.53
C ALA A 370 3.86 -26.34 16.93
N PHE A 371 5.05 -26.80 16.51
CA PHE A 371 5.22 -28.10 15.88
C PHE A 371 4.73 -29.24 16.77
N ASP A 372 3.80 -30.01 16.23
CA ASP A 372 3.30 -31.26 16.81
C ASP A 372 3.09 -32.24 15.65
N ASP A 373 3.89 -33.30 15.61
CA ASP A 373 3.84 -34.34 14.57
C ASP A 373 2.54 -35.14 14.61
N THR A 374 1.73 -34.97 15.66
CA THR A 374 0.40 -35.54 15.83
C THR A 374 -0.74 -34.54 15.69
N ALA A 375 -0.45 -33.26 15.38
CA ALA A 375 -1.48 -32.27 15.17
C ALA A 375 -2.34 -32.58 13.94
N GLU A 376 -3.65 -32.40 14.10
CA GLU A 376 -4.56 -32.39 12.96
C GLU A 376 -4.31 -31.14 12.09
N PRO A 377 -4.56 -31.20 10.77
CA PRO A 377 -4.49 -30.02 9.91
C PRO A 377 -5.36 -28.90 10.49
N GLY A 378 -4.76 -27.74 10.73
CA GLY A 378 -5.41 -26.58 11.35
C GLY A 378 -5.11 -25.27 10.62
N LEU A 379 -5.61 -24.17 11.16
CA LEU A 379 -5.37 -22.84 10.60
C LEU A 379 -3.87 -22.53 10.57
N THR A 380 -3.38 -22.13 9.39
CA THR A 380 -1.98 -21.76 9.20
C THR A 380 -1.88 -20.24 9.04
N PHE A 381 -1.02 -19.60 9.84
CA PHE A 381 -0.71 -18.18 9.76
C PHE A 381 0.77 -18.01 9.43
N ARG A 382 1.07 -17.16 8.45
CA ARG A 382 2.45 -16.82 8.12
C ARG A 382 2.97 -15.72 9.05
N SER A 383 4.17 -15.92 9.58
CA SER A 383 4.82 -14.90 10.40
C SER A 383 5.23 -13.70 9.56
N LEU A 384 4.80 -12.51 10.00
CA LEU A 384 5.19 -11.21 9.47
C LEU A 384 6.45 -10.66 10.13
N SER A 385 6.58 -10.81 11.44
CA SER A 385 7.63 -10.19 12.26
C SER A 385 7.96 -8.74 11.88
N ALA A 386 7.04 -7.81 12.19
CA ALA A 386 7.21 -6.38 11.90
C ALA A 386 7.14 -5.53 13.17
N ASP A 387 7.86 -4.40 13.18
CA ASP A 387 7.87 -3.41 14.28
C ASP A 387 6.44 -2.91 14.61
N LEU A 388 5.55 -2.95 13.62
CA LEU A 388 4.13 -2.64 13.78
C LEU A 388 3.46 -3.52 14.85
N PHE A 389 3.79 -4.81 14.92
CA PHE A 389 3.12 -5.80 15.78
C PHE A 389 3.87 -6.08 17.09
N LEU A 390 4.97 -5.38 17.37
CA LEU A 390 5.68 -5.53 18.63
C LEU A 390 4.79 -5.14 19.84
N PRO A 391 4.73 -5.96 20.91
CA PRO A 391 3.92 -5.66 22.08
C PRO A 391 4.25 -4.30 22.73
N GLU A 392 5.53 -3.92 22.76
CA GLU A 392 6.00 -2.67 23.35
C GLU A 392 5.50 -1.44 22.59
N ALA A 393 5.16 -1.61 21.30
CA ALA A 393 4.70 -0.52 20.45
C ALA A 393 3.26 -0.04 20.79
N THR A 394 2.52 -0.79 21.61
CA THR A 394 1.17 -0.44 22.10
C THR A 394 1.04 -0.60 23.61
N SER A 395 2.14 -0.39 24.36
CA SER A 395 2.24 -0.70 25.79
C SER A 395 1.18 -0.05 26.68
N TYR A 396 0.80 1.20 26.43
CA TYR A 396 -0.25 1.91 27.17
C TYR A 396 -1.62 1.29 26.94
N ILE A 397 -1.89 0.87 25.69
CA ILE A 397 -3.14 0.20 25.35
C ILE A 397 -3.18 -1.18 25.99
N SER A 398 -2.11 -1.98 25.86
CA SER A 398 -2.07 -3.34 26.40
C SER A 398 -2.10 -3.40 27.92
N ALA A 399 -1.63 -2.35 28.61
CA ALA A 399 -1.66 -2.29 30.07
C ALA A 399 -3.09 -2.32 30.63
N VAL A 400 -4.05 -1.68 29.95
CA VAL A 400 -5.43 -1.55 30.44
C VAL A 400 -6.49 -2.23 29.57
N LYS A 401 -6.09 -2.65 28.36
CA LYS A 401 -6.95 -3.13 27.25
C LYS A 401 -7.99 -2.08 26.81
N LEU A 402 -8.64 -2.31 25.68
CA LEU A 402 -9.73 -1.46 25.21
C LEU A 402 -11.10 -2.05 25.57
N SER A 403 -12.04 -1.19 25.92
CA SER A 403 -13.43 -1.57 26.17
C SER A 403 -14.15 -1.94 24.88
N ASN A 404 -15.13 -2.84 24.98
CA ASN A 404 -16.02 -3.19 23.88
C ASN A 404 -16.76 -1.95 23.35
N ALA A 405 -17.16 -1.01 24.22
CA ALA A 405 -17.81 0.23 23.79
C ALA A 405 -16.92 1.08 22.89
N ALA A 406 -15.64 1.25 23.26
CA ALA A 406 -14.69 2.01 22.46
C ALA A 406 -14.39 1.28 21.15
N LEU A 407 -14.06 -0.01 21.20
CA LEU A 407 -13.74 -0.78 19.98
C LEU A 407 -14.92 -0.96 19.05
N HIS A 408 -16.15 -1.07 19.56
CA HIS A 408 -17.34 -1.09 18.74
C HIS A 408 -17.43 0.17 17.87
N ARG A 409 -17.27 1.36 18.48
CA ARG A 409 -17.28 2.63 17.74
C ARG A 409 -16.11 2.74 16.76
N VAL A 410 -14.92 2.32 17.16
CA VAL A 410 -13.74 2.29 16.29
C VAL A 410 -13.97 1.40 15.07
N LEU A 411 -14.45 0.17 15.28
CA LEU A 411 -14.71 -0.77 14.19
C LEU A 411 -15.86 -0.28 13.32
N GLN A 412 -16.91 0.34 13.87
CA GLN A 412 -17.95 0.98 13.08
C GLN A 412 -17.39 2.11 12.20
N ASN A 413 -16.46 2.92 12.71
CA ASN A 413 -15.82 3.98 11.94
C ASN A 413 -14.98 3.44 10.77
N LEU A 414 -14.33 2.29 10.95
CA LEU A 414 -13.47 1.69 9.93
C LEU A 414 -14.24 0.79 8.94
N LEU A 415 -15.24 0.04 9.40
CA LEU A 415 -15.93 -0.99 8.61
C LEU A 415 -17.19 -0.50 7.91
N LEU A 416 -17.79 0.58 8.39
CA LEU A 416 -19.07 1.07 7.90
C LEU A 416 -18.95 2.50 7.35
N THR A 417 -19.70 2.80 6.29
CA THR A 417 -19.80 4.15 5.75
C THR A 417 -20.38 5.12 6.78
N ARG A 418 -20.15 6.42 6.57
CA ARG A 418 -20.73 7.48 7.41
C ARG A 418 -22.24 7.36 7.48
N GLU A 419 -22.78 7.66 8.65
CA GLU A 419 -24.21 7.68 8.88
C GLU A 419 -24.85 8.88 8.17
N VAL A 420 -25.87 8.60 7.34
CA VAL A 420 -26.66 9.62 6.64
C VAL A 420 -28.12 9.36 6.94
N SER A 421 -28.83 10.40 7.40
CA SER A 421 -30.24 10.30 7.79
C SER A 421 -31.10 9.70 6.66
N GLY A 422 -31.82 8.62 6.98
CA GLY A 422 -32.71 7.91 6.04
C GLY A 422 -32.03 6.92 5.11
N LYS A 423 -30.78 6.52 5.37
CA LYS A 423 -30.05 5.48 4.64
C LYS A 423 -29.36 4.50 5.58
N ASP A 424 -29.33 3.24 5.17
CA ASP A 424 -28.54 2.21 5.85
C ASP A 424 -27.04 2.45 5.58
N ARG A 425 -26.21 2.13 6.58
CA ARG A 425 -24.75 2.22 6.44
C ARG A 425 -24.27 1.04 5.57
N GLY A 426 -23.48 1.33 4.56
CA GLY A 426 -22.80 0.31 3.74
C GLY A 426 -21.48 -0.13 4.36
N PHE A 427 -20.87 -1.18 3.84
CA PHE A 427 -19.52 -1.60 4.24
C PHE A 427 -18.45 -0.85 3.43
N VAL A 428 -17.29 -0.66 4.05
CA VAL A 428 -16.08 -0.15 3.37
C VAL A 428 -15.30 -1.34 2.82
N SER A 429 -15.02 -1.35 1.51
CA SER A 429 -14.10 -2.33 0.89
C SER A 429 -12.66 -1.83 1.00
N TYR A 430 -11.77 -2.70 1.42
CA TYR A 430 -10.33 -2.43 1.57
C TYR A 430 -9.48 -3.05 0.46
N ALA A 431 -10.04 -3.88 -0.42
CA ALA A 431 -9.32 -4.38 -1.59
C ALA A 431 -8.94 -3.23 -2.54
N SER A 432 -9.89 -2.31 -2.81
CA SER A 432 -9.64 -1.16 -3.70
C SER A 432 -8.81 -0.02 -3.10
N LEU A 433 -8.51 -0.10 -1.81
CA LEU A 433 -7.55 0.80 -1.17
C LEU A 433 -6.15 0.29 -1.45
N GLY A 434 -5.66 0.62 -2.66
CA GLY A 434 -4.27 0.34 -3.02
C GLY A 434 -3.29 0.85 -1.98
N VAL A 435 -2.10 0.25 -1.96
CA VAL A 435 -1.01 0.56 -1.02
C VAL A 435 -0.73 2.07 -0.94
N THR A 436 -0.83 2.75 -2.09
CA THR A 436 -0.63 4.19 -2.21
C THR A 436 -1.72 5.00 -1.50
N GLN A 437 -2.99 4.58 -1.59
CA GLN A 437 -4.13 5.23 -0.94
C GLN A 437 -4.08 5.08 0.58
N LEU A 438 -3.67 3.91 1.08
CA LEU A 438 -3.40 3.75 2.51
C LEU A 438 -2.32 4.74 2.96
N GLY A 439 -1.19 4.83 2.25
CA GLY A 439 -0.15 5.83 2.50
C GLY A 439 -0.69 7.28 2.60
N GLN A 440 -1.60 7.67 1.69
CA GLN A 440 -2.24 9.00 1.70
C GLN A 440 -3.04 9.31 2.97
N VAL A 441 -3.76 8.31 3.48
CA VAL A 441 -4.57 8.47 4.69
C VAL A 441 -3.65 8.82 5.86
N TYR A 442 -2.53 8.12 5.95
CA TYR A 442 -1.60 8.17 7.06
C TYR A 442 -0.65 9.37 7.06
N GLU A 443 -0.10 9.72 5.90
CA GLU A 443 0.70 10.94 5.77
C GLU A 443 -0.10 12.18 6.15
N GLY A 444 -1.39 12.22 5.79
CA GLY A 444 -2.30 13.28 6.20
C GLY A 444 -2.40 13.43 7.73
N LEU A 445 -2.25 12.33 8.48
CA LEU A 445 -2.31 12.31 9.94
C LEU A 445 -0.98 12.62 10.62
N MET A 446 0.14 12.63 9.90
CA MET A 446 1.46 12.92 10.48
C MET A 446 1.59 14.36 11.02
N SER A 447 0.77 15.28 10.53
CA SER A 447 0.73 16.67 11.02
C SER A 447 -0.08 16.86 12.32
N TYR A 448 -0.67 15.79 12.84
CA TYR A 448 -1.48 15.80 14.04
C TYR A 448 -0.67 15.36 15.25
N THR A 449 -0.97 15.96 16.39
CA THR A 449 -0.32 15.66 17.66
C THR A 449 -1.38 15.36 18.71
N GLY A 450 -1.13 14.33 19.52
CA GLY A 450 -1.93 14.04 20.70
C GLY A 450 -1.51 14.89 21.89
N SER A 451 -2.48 15.31 22.68
CA SER A 451 -2.27 16.00 23.94
C SER A 451 -3.39 15.66 24.91
N ILE A 452 -3.08 15.74 26.21
CA ILE A 452 -4.08 15.62 27.27
C ILE A 452 -4.46 17.03 27.71
N ALA A 453 -5.76 17.33 27.71
CA ALA A 453 -6.25 18.66 28.05
C ALA A 453 -5.97 18.97 29.53
N ALA A 454 -5.22 20.03 29.80
CA ALA A 454 -4.95 20.47 31.17
C ALA A 454 -6.10 21.30 31.77
N THR A 455 -6.90 21.93 30.92
CA THR A 455 -8.05 22.76 31.28
C THR A 455 -9.21 22.45 30.34
N GLU A 456 -10.41 22.97 30.64
CA GLU A 456 -11.50 22.92 29.68
C GLU A 456 -11.10 23.65 28.38
N MET A 457 -11.45 23.09 27.23
CA MET A 457 -11.14 23.63 25.90
C MET A 457 -12.36 23.50 24.97
N PHE A 458 -12.52 24.44 24.05
CA PHE A 458 -13.50 24.41 22.97
C PHE A 458 -12.83 24.17 21.63
N GLU A 459 -13.50 23.43 20.74
CA GLU A 459 -13.05 23.28 19.36
C GLU A 459 -13.65 24.35 18.45
N VAL A 460 -12.78 25.04 17.72
CA VAL A 460 -13.16 26.11 16.79
C VAL A 460 -12.55 25.88 15.41
N ALA A 461 -13.28 26.28 14.39
CA ALA A 461 -12.88 26.22 12.99
C ALA A 461 -13.55 27.36 12.21
N PRO A 462 -13.06 27.75 11.01
CA PRO A 462 -13.66 28.84 10.25
C PRO A 462 -15.09 28.46 9.87
N LYS A 463 -16.09 29.24 10.33
CA LYS A 463 -17.52 28.92 10.19
C LYS A 463 -17.93 27.57 10.80
N GLY A 464 -17.16 27.07 11.79
CA GLY A 464 -17.42 25.80 12.47
C GLY A 464 -17.11 24.56 11.61
N ASP A 465 -16.53 24.74 10.43
CA ASP A 465 -16.18 23.65 9.51
C ASP A 465 -14.75 23.15 9.75
N ALA A 466 -14.64 22.01 10.43
CA ALA A 466 -13.37 21.38 10.77
C ALA A 466 -12.72 20.58 9.63
N SER A 467 -13.32 20.52 8.44
CA SER A 467 -12.81 19.74 7.29
C SER A 467 -11.41 20.16 6.86
N LYS A 468 -11.09 21.45 6.98
CA LYS A 468 -9.78 22.03 6.66
C LYS A 468 -8.85 22.19 7.86
N GLY A 469 -9.22 21.60 9.00
CA GLY A 469 -8.51 21.73 10.27
C GLY A 469 -9.31 22.53 11.31
N SER A 470 -8.94 22.35 12.57
CA SER A 470 -9.58 22.96 13.73
C SER A 470 -8.58 23.20 14.85
N TRP A 471 -8.90 24.12 15.75
CA TRP A 471 -8.06 24.53 16.87
C TRP A 471 -8.78 24.37 18.20
N LEU A 472 -7.99 24.16 19.25
CA LEU A 472 -8.48 24.14 20.62
C LEU A 472 -8.20 25.49 21.26
N VAL A 473 -9.21 26.07 21.88
CA VAL A 473 -9.13 27.36 22.56
C VAL A 473 -9.67 27.25 23.97
N THR A 474 -9.08 27.99 24.90
CA THR A 474 -9.59 28.07 26.28
C THR A 474 -10.91 28.85 26.32
N PRO A 475 -11.76 28.67 27.35
CA PRO A 475 -12.99 29.45 27.53
C PRO A 475 -12.76 30.97 27.48
N ALA A 476 -11.62 31.44 27.97
CA ALA A 476 -11.26 32.87 27.93
C ALA A 476 -11.07 33.39 26.51
N LEU A 477 -10.40 32.61 25.64
CA LEU A 477 -10.19 32.99 24.24
C LEU A 477 -11.44 32.75 23.39
N ALA A 478 -12.24 31.75 23.75
CA ALA A 478 -13.51 31.43 23.11
C ALA A 478 -14.55 32.55 23.23
N ALA A 479 -14.52 33.33 24.32
CA ALA A 479 -15.45 34.43 24.56
C ALA A 479 -15.38 35.54 23.49
N ASP A 480 -14.21 35.73 22.88
CA ASP A 480 -13.96 36.76 21.87
C ASP A 480 -14.18 36.27 20.43
N LEU A 481 -14.55 35.00 20.24
CA LEU A 481 -14.75 34.41 18.91
C LEU A 481 -16.22 34.47 18.46
N PRO A 482 -16.47 34.62 17.14
CA PRO A 482 -17.81 34.53 16.58
C PRO A 482 -18.49 33.19 16.92
N GLN A 483 -19.79 33.22 17.24
CA GLN A 483 -20.56 32.02 17.60
C GLN A 483 -20.60 30.95 16.49
N ASP A 484 -20.51 31.38 15.24
CA ASP A 484 -20.44 30.48 14.08
C ASP A 484 -19.04 29.83 13.91
N SER A 485 -18.05 30.18 14.72
CA SER A 485 -16.72 29.55 14.69
C SER A 485 -16.61 28.26 15.49
N PHE A 486 -17.63 27.91 16.28
CA PHE A 486 -17.59 26.73 17.14
C PHE A 486 -18.00 25.47 16.38
N VAL A 487 -17.15 24.45 16.44
CA VAL A 487 -17.48 23.12 15.90
C VAL A 487 -18.58 22.51 16.76
N GLN A 488 -19.66 22.06 16.12
CA GLN A 488 -20.81 21.45 16.80
C GLN A 488 -20.65 19.94 16.88
N GLU A 489 -21.10 19.36 17.98
CA GLU A 489 -21.31 17.92 18.13
C GLU A 489 -22.78 17.62 18.44
N VAL A 490 -23.24 16.44 18.01
CA VAL A 490 -24.56 15.91 18.35
C VAL A 490 -24.36 14.90 19.47
N THR A 491 -25.03 15.09 20.61
CA THR A 491 -25.00 14.11 21.69
C THR A 491 -25.82 12.87 21.33
N GLY A 492 -25.66 11.76 22.06
CA GLY A 492 -26.49 10.56 21.88
C GLY A 492 -28.01 10.81 22.03
N GLU A 493 -28.40 11.96 22.59
CA GLU A 493 -29.79 12.41 22.72
C GLU A 493 -30.25 13.29 21.54
N GLY A 494 -29.42 13.47 20.51
CA GLY A 494 -29.72 14.30 19.34
C GLY A 494 -29.54 15.81 19.55
N VAL A 495 -29.01 16.23 20.71
CA VAL A 495 -28.84 17.65 21.04
C VAL A 495 -27.54 18.18 20.44
N ARG A 496 -27.62 19.28 19.69
CA ARG A 496 -26.45 20.00 19.16
C ARG A 496 -25.85 20.91 20.22
N ARG A 497 -24.53 20.79 20.44
CA ARG A 497 -23.78 21.68 21.33
C ARG A 497 -22.39 21.96 20.78
N ASN A 498 -21.75 23.02 21.27
CA ASN A 498 -20.34 23.29 21.00
C ASN A 498 -19.51 22.11 21.53
N ARG A 499 -18.64 21.57 20.68
CA ARG A 499 -17.71 20.52 21.05
C ARG A 499 -16.71 21.06 22.09
N ARG A 500 -16.63 20.36 23.21
CA ARG A 500 -15.83 20.74 24.38
C ARG A 500 -15.05 19.55 24.91
N TYR A 501 -13.89 19.84 25.49
CA TYR A 501 -12.99 18.88 26.11
C TYR A 501 -12.75 19.25 27.56
N ALA A 502 -12.96 18.31 28.48
CA ALA A 502 -12.71 18.47 29.90
C ALA A 502 -11.23 18.28 30.23
N PRO A 503 -10.75 18.80 31.38
CA PRO A 503 -9.44 18.43 31.89
C PRO A 503 -9.30 16.90 32.02
N GLY A 504 -8.21 16.35 31.50
CA GLY A 504 -7.97 14.90 31.42
C GLY A 504 -8.38 14.26 30.09
N ASP A 505 -9.15 14.94 29.24
CA ASP A 505 -9.52 14.39 27.93
C ASP A 505 -8.32 14.33 26.99
N PHE A 506 -8.20 13.23 26.27
CA PHE A 506 -7.25 13.09 25.18
C PHE A 506 -7.78 13.75 23.91
N VAL A 507 -6.93 14.56 23.27
CA VAL A 507 -7.27 15.31 22.06
C VAL A 507 -6.19 15.16 21.00
N PHE A 508 -6.60 14.92 19.76
CA PHE A 508 -5.74 14.68 18.61
C PHE A 508 -6.03 15.70 17.50
N ARG A 509 -5.23 16.77 17.44
CA ARG A 509 -5.48 17.92 16.54
C ARG A 509 -4.24 18.31 15.76
N GLN A 510 -4.48 18.99 14.65
CA GLN A 510 -3.42 19.49 13.80
C GLN A 510 -2.75 20.68 14.48
N SER A 511 -1.44 20.60 14.68
CA SER A 511 -0.69 21.74 15.16
C SER A 511 -0.46 22.70 13.99
N SER A 512 -1.00 23.92 14.07
CA SER A 512 -0.91 24.93 12.99
C SER A 512 0.53 25.34 12.65
N ARG A 513 1.52 25.03 13.49
CA ARG A 513 2.95 25.32 13.24
C ARG A 513 3.73 24.13 12.71
N ASP A 514 3.21 22.90 12.84
CA ASP A 514 3.97 21.69 12.50
C ASP A 514 3.80 21.26 11.05
N ARG A 515 2.68 21.56 10.36
CA ARG A 515 2.53 21.25 8.92
C ARG A 515 3.56 21.98 8.04
N GLU A 516 3.82 23.26 8.32
CA GLU A 516 4.85 24.04 7.61
C GLU A 516 6.28 23.61 7.98
N ARG A 517 6.47 23.04 9.18
CA ARG A 517 7.78 22.59 9.68
C ARG A 517 8.12 21.15 9.33
N SER A 518 7.12 20.27 9.26
CA SER A 518 7.28 18.85 8.99
C SER A 518 7.37 18.56 7.50
N ALA A 519 6.89 19.48 6.65
CA ALA A 519 6.83 19.35 5.20
C ALA A 519 6.25 17.99 4.73
N SER A 520 5.36 17.41 5.53
CA SER A 520 4.73 16.10 5.27
C SER A 520 3.65 16.28 4.20
N PHE A 521 4.08 16.45 2.95
CA PHE A 521 3.21 16.55 1.79
C PHE A 521 3.26 15.25 1.00
N TYR A 522 2.07 14.69 0.82
CA TYR A 522 1.87 13.56 -0.06
C TYR A 522 2.17 13.92 -1.51
N SER A 523 2.78 12.98 -2.23
CA SER A 523 3.03 13.05 -3.67
C SER A 523 1.93 12.27 -4.42
N PRO A 524 1.00 12.95 -5.12
CA PRO A 524 -0.06 12.31 -5.91
C PRO A 524 0.47 11.23 -6.86
N PRO A 525 -0.33 10.17 -7.16
CA PRO A 525 0.12 9.06 -8.02
C PRO A 525 0.58 9.57 -9.39
N VAL A 526 -0.14 10.52 -9.96
CA VAL A 526 0.22 11.17 -11.23
C VAL A 526 1.62 11.81 -11.20
N ILE A 527 2.08 12.30 -10.04
CA ILE A 527 3.41 12.88 -9.89
C ILE A 527 4.45 11.77 -9.73
N THR A 528 4.18 10.77 -8.89
CA THR A 528 5.12 9.65 -8.69
C THR A 528 5.31 8.87 -9.98
N GLU A 529 4.23 8.50 -10.66
CA GLU A 529 4.23 7.77 -11.93
C GLU A 529 5.05 8.53 -12.98
N PHE A 530 4.77 9.82 -13.16
CA PHE A 530 5.46 10.65 -14.14
C PHE A 530 6.96 10.81 -13.84
N VAL A 531 7.33 11.14 -12.60
CA VAL A 531 8.73 11.39 -12.24
C VAL A 531 9.57 10.12 -12.34
N VAL A 532 9.03 8.98 -11.91
CA VAL A 532 9.71 7.68 -12.04
C VAL A 532 9.85 7.31 -13.51
N GLY A 533 8.78 7.45 -14.31
CA GLY A 533 8.82 7.15 -15.75
C GLY A 533 9.87 7.97 -16.49
N GLN A 534 9.92 9.28 -16.23
CA GLN A 534 10.95 10.15 -16.81
C GLN A 534 12.37 9.79 -16.36
N ALA A 535 12.55 9.37 -15.09
CA ALA A 535 13.85 8.90 -14.62
C ALA A 535 14.30 7.61 -15.31
N ILE A 536 13.37 6.70 -15.59
CA ILE A 536 13.62 5.46 -16.34
C ILE A 536 14.00 5.77 -17.80
N GLU A 537 13.27 6.67 -18.46
CA GLU A 537 13.58 7.13 -19.83
C GLU A 537 15.01 7.69 -19.93
N GLU A 538 15.42 8.51 -18.96
CA GLU A 538 16.79 9.06 -18.91
C GLU A 538 17.85 7.98 -18.66
N LEU A 539 17.54 6.94 -17.88
CA LEU A 539 18.45 5.80 -17.67
C LEU A 539 18.62 4.98 -18.95
N ASP A 540 17.54 4.76 -19.70
CA ASP A 540 17.55 4.04 -20.98
C ASP A 540 18.30 4.85 -22.05
N ALA A 541 18.01 6.15 -22.18
CA ALA A 541 18.72 7.06 -23.09
C ALA A 541 20.22 7.18 -22.79
N ALA A 542 20.61 7.01 -21.53
CA ALA A 542 22.01 7.00 -21.08
C ALA A 542 22.68 5.62 -21.18
N HIS A 543 22.01 4.60 -21.75
CA HIS A 543 22.51 3.22 -21.86
C HIS A 543 22.90 2.61 -20.50
N ARG A 544 22.10 2.87 -19.47
CA ARG A 544 22.33 2.34 -18.11
C ARG A 544 21.46 1.13 -17.77
N ILE A 545 20.46 0.84 -18.59
CA ILE A 545 19.50 -0.26 -18.43
C ILE A 545 19.21 -0.95 -19.78
N ASP A 546 20.25 -1.16 -20.59
CA ASP A 546 20.12 -1.79 -21.91
C ASP A 546 19.58 -3.22 -21.79
N ALA A 547 20.01 -3.97 -20.77
CA ALA A 547 19.53 -5.32 -20.47
C ALA A 547 18.62 -5.35 -19.23
N ALA A 548 17.75 -6.37 -19.14
CA ALA A 548 16.88 -6.60 -18.00
C ALA A 548 17.68 -6.72 -16.69
N ASP A 549 18.80 -7.46 -16.70
CA ASP A 549 19.62 -7.69 -15.50
C ASP A 549 20.33 -6.41 -15.00
N ASP A 550 20.43 -5.35 -15.82
CA ASP A 550 20.97 -4.06 -15.38
C ASP A 550 20.05 -3.39 -14.36
N ILE A 551 18.73 -3.59 -14.48
CA ILE A 551 17.72 -3.09 -13.54
C ILE A 551 17.99 -3.65 -12.14
N LEU A 552 18.32 -4.95 -12.04
CA LEU A 552 18.63 -5.61 -10.77
C LEU A 552 19.94 -5.10 -10.12
N ARG A 553 20.75 -4.32 -10.84
CA ARG A 553 21.99 -3.71 -10.31
C ARG A 553 21.80 -2.27 -9.84
N LEU A 554 20.64 -1.67 -10.11
CA LEU A 554 20.34 -0.31 -9.70
C LEU A 554 20.31 -0.17 -8.17
N LYS A 555 20.51 1.06 -7.71
CA LYS A 555 20.35 1.45 -6.31
C LYS A 555 19.45 2.67 -6.27
N ILE A 556 18.23 2.46 -5.78
CA ILE A 556 17.16 3.44 -5.72
C ILE A 556 17.18 4.03 -4.31
N CYS A 557 17.34 5.35 -4.19
CA CYS A 557 17.43 6.01 -2.89
C CYS A 557 16.42 7.14 -2.78
N GLU A 558 15.56 7.07 -1.78
CA GLU A 558 14.58 8.10 -1.45
C GLU A 558 14.97 8.80 -0.11
N PRO A 559 15.67 9.96 -0.16
CA PRO A 559 16.27 10.58 1.03
C PRO A 559 15.28 11.36 1.92
N ALA A 560 14.00 11.39 1.56
CA ALA A 560 12.91 11.98 2.34
C ALA A 560 11.63 11.21 2.03
N MET A 561 11.63 9.93 2.38
CA MET A 561 10.72 8.97 1.75
C MET A 561 9.26 9.11 2.15
N GLY A 562 8.95 9.73 3.30
CA GLY A 562 7.57 9.70 3.80
C GLY A 562 7.07 8.27 3.90
N SER A 563 5.89 7.99 3.33
CA SER A 563 5.32 6.63 3.22
C SER A 563 5.94 5.75 2.13
N GLY A 564 7.00 6.19 1.45
CA GLY A 564 7.69 5.42 0.41
C GLY A 564 6.98 5.42 -0.94
N ALA A 565 6.23 6.48 -1.27
CA ALA A 565 5.42 6.54 -2.49
C ALA A 565 6.28 6.44 -3.78
N PHE A 566 7.43 7.13 -3.85
CA PHE A 566 8.32 6.99 -5.00
C PHE A 566 9.04 5.64 -5.00
N ALA A 567 9.41 5.10 -3.83
CA ALA A 567 10.00 3.77 -3.73
C ALA A 567 9.05 2.67 -4.25
N VAL A 568 7.78 2.69 -3.85
CA VAL A 568 6.74 1.77 -4.32
C VAL A 568 6.55 1.89 -5.83
N GLU A 569 6.46 3.12 -6.34
CA GLU A 569 6.26 3.38 -7.76
C GLU A 569 7.47 2.95 -8.61
N ALA A 570 8.70 3.21 -8.13
CA ALA A 570 9.92 2.74 -8.77
C ALA A 570 9.97 1.21 -8.83
N VAL A 571 9.57 0.51 -7.77
CA VAL A 571 9.46 -0.96 -7.77
C VAL A 571 8.47 -1.44 -8.82
N ASN A 572 7.31 -0.79 -8.95
CA ASN A 572 6.28 -1.17 -9.93
C ASN A 572 6.79 -1.06 -11.36
N GLN A 573 7.21 0.14 -11.78
CA GLN A 573 7.61 0.38 -13.16
C GLN A 573 8.87 -0.39 -13.55
N LEU A 574 9.86 -0.50 -12.64
CA LEU A 574 11.08 -1.27 -12.93
C LEU A 574 10.82 -2.77 -13.00
N ALA A 575 9.86 -3.31 -12.25
CA ALA A 575 9.51 -4.72 -12.32
C ALA A 575 8.81 -5.06 -13.65
N GLU A 576 7.89 -4.20 -14.09
CA GLU A 576 7.23 -4.31 -15.40
C GLU A 576 8.27 -4.22 -16.53
N LEU A 577 9.14 -3.22 -16.48
CA LEU A 577 10.21 -3.05 -17.47
C LEU A 577 11.19 -4.24 -17.50
N TYR A 578 11.53 -4.79 -16.33
CA TYR A 578 12.36 -5.98 -16.23
C TYR A 578 11.72 -7.16 -16.98
N LEU A 579 10.44 -7.46 -16.71
CA LEU A 579 9.75 -8.57 -17.38
C LEU A 579 9.60 -8.32 -18.87
N GLU A 580 9.33 -7.09 -19.29
CA GLU A 580 9.26 -6.72 -20.70
C GLU A 580 10.61 -7.00 -21.40
N LYS A 581 11.71 -6.43 -20.90
CA LYS A 581 13.04 -6.62 -21.47
C LYS A 581 13.46 -8.09 -21.42
N LYS A 582 13.16 -8.81 -20.34
CA LYS A 582 13.58 -10.22 -20.19
C LYS A 582 12.85 -11.15 -21.16
N GLN A 583 11.56 -10.93 -21.38
CA GLN A 583 10.80 -11.68 -22.40
C GLN A 583 11.35 -11.42 -23.81
N GLN A 584 11.72 -10.16 -24.12
CA GLN A 584 12.34 -9.81 -25.40
C GLN A 584 13.73 -10.46 -25.57
N GLU A 585 14.58 -10.44 -24.53
CA GLU A 585 15.91 -11.07 -24.54
C GLU A 585 15.86 -12.58 -24.76
N LEU A 586 14.91 -13.25 -24.13
CA LEU A 586 14.75 -14.71 -24.20
C LEU A 586 13.94 -15.16 -25.42
N GLY A 587 13.17 -14.25 -26.04
CA GLY A 587 12.17 -14.59 -27.05
C GLY A 587 11.05 -15.48 -26.50
N GLU A 588 10.79 -15.41 -25.20
CA GLU A 588 9.78 -16.21 -24.48
C GLU A 588 8.73 -15.27 -23.88
N THR A 589 7.45 -15.60 -24.03
CA THR A 589 6.35 -14.84 -23.42
C THR A 589 5.83 -15.59 -22.21
N ILE A 590 5.68 -14.90 -21.09
CA ILE A 590 5.14 -15.45 -19.85
C ILE A 590 3.64 -15.67 -20.04
N ASP A 591 3.14 -16.83 -19.62
CA ASP A 591 1.70 -17.14 -19.62
C ASP A 591 0.95 -16.11 -18.76
N PRO A 592 -0.17 -15.50 -19.21
CA PRO A 592 -0.91 -14.50 -18.43
C PRO A 592 -1.24 -14.95 -17.00
N GLU A 593 -1.59 -16.22 -16.81
CA GLU A 593 -1.88 -16.81 -15.50
C GLU A 593 -0.68 -16.76 -14.53
N ARG A 594 0.54 -16.74 -15.08
CA ARG A 594 1.80 -16.67 -14.33
C ARG A 594 2.37 -15.25 -14.28
N LEU A 595 1.90 -14.33 -15.13
CA LEU A 595 2.47 -12.99 -15.25
C LEU A 595 2.37 -12.23 -13.93
N THR A 596 1.22 -12.29 -13.26
CA THR A 596 1.02 -11.67 -11.95
C THR A 596 1.99 -12.24 -10.91
N GLU A 597 2.17 -13.57 -10.88
CA GLU A 597 3.08 -14.23 -9.95
C GLU A 597 4.55 -13.83 -10.21
N GLU A 598 4.99 -13.85 -11.47
CA GLU A 598 6.35 -13.46 -11.86
C GLU A 598 6.61 -11.97 -11.60
N LEU A 599 5.62 -11.11 -11.84
CA LEU A 599 5.70 -9.68 -11.53
C LEU A 599 5.92 -9.46 -10.04
N GLN A 600 5.18 -10.17 -9.18
CA GLN A 600 5.37 -10.07 -7.73
C GLN A 600 6.76 -10.56 -7.29
N LYS A 601 7.31 -11.62 -7.90
CA LYS A 601 8.68 -12.08 -7.62
C LYS A 601 9.73 -11.02 -7.96
N VAL A 602 9.58 -10.35 -9.10
CA VAL A 602 10.48 -9.26 -9.51
C VAL A 602 10.34 -8.06 -8.57
N LYS A 603 9.11 -7.63 -8.27
CA LYS A 603 8.84 -6.55 -7.31
C LYS A 603 9.50 -6.83 -5.97
N ALA A 604 9.31 -8.03 -5.43
CA ALA A 604 9.92 -8.50 -4.20
C ALA A 604 11.44 -8.41 -4.25
N SER A 605 12.08 -8.84 -5.35
CA SER A 605 13.53 -8.71 -5.49
C SER A 605 13.98 -7.26 -5.47
N ILE A 606 13.34 -6.40 -6.28
CA ILE A 606 13.72 -4.99 -6.40
C ILE A 606 13.61 -4.28 -5.05
N ALA A 607 12.48 -4.46 -4.37
CA ALA A 607 12.24 -3.85 -3.07
C ALA A 607 13.24 -4.35 -2.01
N LEU A 608 13.53 -5.65 -1.99
CA LEU A 608 14.39 -6.27 -0.98
C LEU A 608 15.88 -5.96 -1.12
N HIS A 609 16.38 -5.63 -2.32
CA HIS A 609 17.82 -5.54 -2.55
C HIS A 609 18.28 -4.24 -3.21
N GLN A 610 17.37 -3.45 -3.79
CA GLN A 610 17.72 -2.24 -4.56
C GLN A 610 17.13 -0.96 -3.98
N VAL A 611 16.10 -1.01 -3.13
CA VAL A 611 15.42 0.17 -2.58
C VAL A 611 15.99 0.58 -1.23
N TYR A 612 16.34 1.87 -1.09
CA TYR A 612 16.88 2.48 0.13
C TYR A 612 16.10 3.77 0.43
N GLY A 613 15.94 4.10 1.70
CA GLY A 613 15.21 5.29 2.10
C GLY A 613 15.61 5.85 3.44
N VAL A 614 15.45 7.16 3.62
CA VAL A 614 15.65 7.84 4.90
C VAL A 614 14.47 8.77 5.17
N ASP A 615 13.97 8.76 6.40
CA ASP A 615 13.00 9.76 6.86
C ASP A 615 13.29 10.22 8.30
N LEU A 616 13.00 11.50 8.56
CA LEU A 616 13.17 12.11 9.89
C LEU A 616 12.10 11.65 10.87
N ASN A 617 10.91 11.27 10.39
CA ASN A 617 9.84 10.76 11.22
C ASN A 617 9.89 9.23 11.27
N LYS A 618 10.13 8.65 12.45
CA LYS A 618 10.15 7.20 12.64
C LYS A 618 8.87 6.52 12.13
N THR A 619 7.70 7.13 12.32
CA THR A 619 6.43 6.56 11.84
C THR A 619 6.36 6.51 10.32
N ALA A 620 6.96 7.47 9.61
CA ALA A 620 7.03 7.42 8.14
C ALA A 620 7.85 6.22 7.65
N VAL A 621 8.99 5.94 8.32
CA VAL A 621 9.81 4.77 7.99
C VAL A 621 9.00 3.49 8.13
N GLU A 622 8.29 3.31 9.25
CA GLU A 622 7.44 2.13 9.47
C GLU A 622 6.32 2.02 8.42
N LEU A 623 5.78 3.14 7.96
CA LEU A 623 4.81 3.16 6.86
C LEU A 623 5.41 2.74 5.53
N ALA A 624 6.59 3.26 5.20
CA ALA A 624 7.29 2.87 3.99
C ALA A 624 7.62 1.36 3.98
N GLU A 625 7.99 0.79 5.13
CA GLU A 625 8.22 -0.65 5.29
C GLU A 625 6.95 -1.44 4.97
N ILE A 626 5.80 -1.05 5.55
CA ILE A 626 4.51 -1.72 5.31
C ILE A 626 4.07 -1.54 3.86
N SER A 627 4.20 -0.34 3.29
CA SER A 627 3.79 -0.07 1.92
C SER A 627 4.60 -0.90 0.92
N LEU A 628 5.93 -0.93 1.05
CA LEU A 628 6.78 -1.78 0.21
C LEU A 628 6.46 -3.26 0.41
N TRP A 629 6.20 -3.69 1.64
CA TRP A 629 5.78 -5.05 1.95
C TRP A 629 4.50 -5.43 1.19
N LEU A 630 3.41 -4.69 1.39
CA LEU A 630 2.12 -4.94 0.73
C LEU A 630 2.23 -4.94 -0.80
N ASN A 631 3.08 -4.07 -1.35
CA ASN A 631 3.29 -3.97 -2.80
C ASN A 631 4.08 -5.14 -3.41
N THR A 632 4.76 -5.94 -2.59
CA THR A 632 5.75 -6.93 -3.05
C THR A 632 5.46 -8.35 -2.55
N MET A 633 4.29 -8.56 -1.96
CA MET A 633 3.89 -9.84 -1.41
C MET A 633 3.65 -10.89 -2.50
N SER A 634 4.10 -12.11 -2.21
CA SER A 634 3.75 -13.31 -2.97
C SER A 634 3.62 -14.51 -2.04
N SER A 635 2.84 -15.51 -2.46
CA SER A 635 2.56 -16.73 -1.70
C SER A 635 3.81 -17.55 -1.33
N GLN A 636 4.99 -17.26 -1.89
CA GLN A 636 6.25 -17.94 -1.61
C GLN A 636 7.20 -17.11 -0.73
N LEU A 637 6.89 -15.84 -0.48
CA LEU A 637 7.77 -14.92 0.24
C LEU A 637 7.46 -14.94 1.74
N HIS A 638 8.48 -15.20 2.57
CA HIS A 638 8.41 -14.82 3.99
C HIS A 638 8.54 -13.30 4.10
N ALA A 639 7.95 -12.71 5.14
CA ALA A 639 7.95 -11.28 5.30
C ALA A 639 9.37 -10.65 5.20
N PRO A 640 9.60 -9.74 4.23
CA PRO A 640 10.86 -9.05 4.06
C PRO A 640 11.12 -8.10 5.22
N TRP A 641 12.37 -8.06 5.68
CA TRP A 641 12.83 -7.09 6.67
C TRP A 641 13.63 -5.99 5.97
N PHE A 642 13.10 -4.77 5.98
CA PHE A 642 13.66 -3.61 5.29
C PHE A 642 14.61 -2.76 6.16
N GLY A 643 14.79 -3.10 7.44
CA GLY A 643 15.49 -2.23 8.40
C GLY A 643 16.99 -2.01 8.15
N LEU A 644 17.60 -2.67 7.15
CA LEU A 644 18.92 -2.25 6.64
C LEU A 644 18.84 -1.07 5.70
N HIS A 645 17.80 -1.01 4.88
CA HIS A 645 17.68 -0.12 3.73
C HIS A 645 16.81 1.10 4.02
N LEU A 646 15.76 0.94 4.82
CA LEU A 646 14.92 2.03 5.30
C LEU A 646 15.39 2.46 6.68
N ARG A 647 15.71 3.75 6.86
CA ARG A 647 16.33 4.25 8.09
C ARG A 647 15.64 5.51 8.62
N HIS A 648 15.38 5.50 9.91
CA HIS A 648 15.05 6.71 10.65
C HIS A 648 16.31 7.58 10.81
N GLY A 649 16.30 8.76 10.22
CA GLY A 649 17.46 9.65 10.23
C GLY A 649 17.21 10.98 9.52
N ASN A 650 18.17 11.89 9.65
CA ASN A 650 18.13 13.17 8.94
C ASN A 650 19.03 13.09 7.71
N SER A 651 18.47 13.16 6.51
CA SER A 651 19.23 13.06 5.26
C SER A 651 20.14 14.26 4.97
N LEU A 652 19.95 15.39 5.66
CA LEU A 652 20.76 16.60 5.51
C LEU A 652 21.93 16.65 6.50
N ILE A 653 21.83 15.97 7.65
CA ILE A 653 22.79 16.07 8.74
C ILE A 653 23.34 14.69 9.06
N GLY A 654 24.66 14.52 8.88
CA GLY A 654 25.29 13.25 9.19
C GLY A 654 26.81 13.32 9.16
N ALA A 655 27.42 12.17 9.41
CA ALA A 655 28.86 11.98 9.37
C ALA A 655 29.33 11.67 7.94
N SER A 656 29.07 12.56 6.98
CA SER A 656 29.54 12.33 5.59
C SER A 656 31.05 12.10 5.57
N ARG A 657 31.54 11.25 4.66
CA ARG A 657 32.98 10.95 4.53
C ARG A 657 33.71 12.08 3.79
N SER A 658 33.59 13.29 4.33
CA SER A 658 34.18 14.51 3.78
C SER A 658 35.23 15.06 4.73
N THR A 659 36.35 15.56 4.19
CA THR A 659 37.50 15.96 5.00
C THR A 659 38.11 17.29 4.58
N VAL A 660 38.65 17.99 5.57
CA VAL A 660 39.51 19.17 5.41
C VAL A 660 40.96 18.79 5.62
N THR A 661 41.88 19.56 5.06
CA THR A 661 43.32 19.33 5.24
C THR A 661 43.75 19.73 6.65
N ALA A 662 44.58 18.94 7.33
CA ALA A 662 45.04 19.32 8.68
C ALA A 662 45.82 20.65 8.71
N ALA A 663 46.42 21.07 7.59
CA ALA A 663 47.10 22.35 7.47
C ALA A 663 46.16 23.56 7.66
N SER A 664 44.89 23.45 7.24
CA SER A 664 43.92 24.56 7.31
C SER A 664 43.39 24.81 8.73
N LEU A 665 43.59 23.86 9.66
CA LEU A 665 43.11 23.93 11.04
C LEU A 665 43.83 25.01 11.88
N ARG A 666 45.13 25.25 11.63
CA ARG A 666 45.92 26.19 12.43
C ARG A 666 45.53 27.64 12.20
N LYS A 667 45.25 28.01 10.95
CA LYS A 667 44.98 29.41 10.55
C LYS A 667 43.48 29.73 10.41
N ARG A 668 42.61 28.81 10.84
CA ARG A 668 41.14 28.96 10.75
C ARG A 668 40.59 28.90 9.31
N ASP A 669 41.43 28.56 8.33
CA ASP A 669 41.07 28.44 6.92
C ASP A 669 40.03 27.33 6.68
N TYR A 670 40.01 26.33 7.59
CA TYR A 670 39.04 25.22 7.56
C TYR A 670 37.57 25.67 7.62
N LEU A 671 37.27 26.85 8.16
CA LEU A 671 35.88 27.37 8.23
C LEU A 671 35.32 27.78 6.86
N THR A 672 36.19 28.07 5.90
CA THR A 672 35.83 28.51 4.54
C THR A 672 36.24 27.50 3.47
N GLN A 673 37.07 26.52 3.82
CA GLN A 673 37.42 25.41 2.95
C GLN A 673 36.21 24.51 2.70
N GLN A 674 35.91 24.22 1.44
CA GLN A 674 34.93 23.20 1.10
C GLN A 674 35.51 21.81 1.44
N PRO A 675 34.85 21.01 2.29
CA PRO A 675 35.27 19.64 2.56
C PRO A 675 35.31 18.81 1.26
N VAL A 676 36.34 17.98 1.12
CA VAL A 676 36.46 17.05 -0.01
C VAL A 676 35.76 15.75 0.36
N HIS A 677 34.75 15.37 -0.42
CA HIS A 677 34.05 14.10 -0.29
C HIS A 677 34.92 12.94 -0.79
N HIS A 678 34.94 11.84 -0.05
CA HIS A 678 35.64 10.61 -0.43
C HIS A 678 34.64 9.46 -0.59
N PRO A 679 34.65 8.74 -1.72
CA PRO A 679 33.71 7.66 -1.96
C PRO A 679 33.94 6.50 -0.99
N VAL A 680 32.87 5.74 -0.70
CA VAL A 680 32.96 4.56 0.17
C VAL A 680 33.61 3.35 -0.51
N THR A 681 33.72 3.36 -1.83
CA THR A 681 34.39 2.30 -2.60
C THR A 681 35.88 2.19 -2.26
N THR A 682 36.54 3.29 -1.89
CA THR A 682 37.94 3.23 -1.45
C THR A 682 38.10 2.64 -0.06
N VAL A 683 37.05 2.70 0.78
CA VAL A 683 37.03 1.97 2.07
C VAL A 683 36.99 0.47 1.81
N ALA A 684 36.20 0.01 0.83
CA ALA A 684 36.17 -1.40 0.43
C ALA A 684 37.54 -1.90 -0.01
N ALA A 685 38.20 -1.17 -0.91
CA ALA A 685 39.55 -1.51 -1.37
C ALA A 685 40.55 -1.55 -0.19
N ALA A 686 40.50 -0.55 0.70
CA ALA A 686 41.36 -0.52 1.89
C ALA A 686 41.12 -1.71 2.85
N VAL A 687 39.87 -2.15 3.00
CA VAL A 687 39.53 -3.36 3.78
C VAL A 687 40.13 -4.61 3.14
N GLU A 688 40.05 -4.75 1.82
CA GLU A 688 40.58 -5.88 1.06
C GLU A 688 42.11 -5.95 1.13
N GLU A 689 42.78 -4.79 1.13
CA GLU A 689 44.23 -4.66 1.27
C GLU A 689 44.71 -4.73 2.73
N GLY A 690 43.81 -4.64 3.71
CA GLY A 690 44.15 -4.58 5.14
C GLY A 690 44.82 -3.28 5.57
N THR A 691 44.59 -2.19 4.84
CA THR A 691 45.22 -0.87 5.03
C THR A 691 44.19 0.20 5.43
N VAL A 692 44.63 1.44 5.63
CA VAL A 692 43.75 2.61 5.73
C VAL A 692 43.84 3.35 4.39
N ASP A 693 42.72 3.87 3.92
CA ASP A 693 42.65 4.60 2.65
C ASP A 693 43.67 5.77 2.63
N ALA A 694 44.57 5.75 1.65
CA ALA A 694 45.61 6.75 1.52
C ALA A 694 45.06 8.16 1.22
N ALA A 695 43.87 8.26 0.60
CA ALA A 695 43.26 9.53 0.22
C ALA A 695 42.84 10.40 1.43
N VAL A 696 42.64 9.77 2.59
CA VAL A 696 42.24 10.43 3.85
C VAL A 696 43.40 10.65 4.82
N LEU A 697 44.59 10.11 4.53
CA LEU A 697 45.76 10.28 5.39
C LEU A 697 46.15 11.76 5.56
N GLY A 698 46.35 12.18 6.81
CA GLY A 698 46.70 13.56 7.14
C GLY A 698 45.57 14.57 6.98
N ARG A 699 44.34 14.10 6.71
CA ARG A 699 43.12 14.92 6.65
C ARG A 699 42.27 14.69 7.90
N VAL A 700 41.33 15.60 8.15
CA VAL A 700 40.43 15.55 9.31
C VAL A 700 38.98 15.62 8.82
N HIS A 701 38.14 14.75 9.35
CA HIS A 701 36.71 14.70 9.01
C HIS A 701 36.00 16.00 9.39
N HIS A 702 35.14 16.49 8.49
CA HIS A 702 34.51 17.80 8.64
C HIS A 702 33.66 17.92 9.91
N PHE A 703 33.08 16.82 10.39
CA PHE A 703 32.25 16.78 11.60
C PHE A 703 33.06 16.75 12.90
N LEU A 704 34.38 16.55 12.85
CA LEU A 704 35.27 16.64 14.01
C LEU A 704 35.66 18.09 14.32
N VAL A 705 35.31 19.03 13.45
CA VAL A 705 35.68 20.44 13.58
C VAL A 705 34.44 21.35 13.43
N PRO A 706 34.43 22.53 14.08
CA PRO A 706 33.30 23.45 13.96
C PRO A 706 33.08 23.94 12.53
N SER A 707 31.83 24.21 12.15
CA SER A 707 31.52 24.81 10.85
C SER A 707 31.11 26.28 10.96
N LYS A 708 31.13 27.00 9.83
CA LYS A 708 30.63 28.39 9.74
C LYS A 708 29.14 28.52 10.10
N GLY A 709 28.37 27.44 10.02
CA GLY A 709 26.94 27.42 10.39
C GLY A 709 26.67 27.33 11.89
N TRP A 710 27.63 26.88 12.72
CA TRP A 710 27.38 26.61 14.14
C TRP A 710 27.02 27.88 14.93
N GLY A 711 25.87 27.88 15.60
CA GLY A 711 25.36 29.08 16.27
C GLY A 711 24.87 30.17 15.30
N SER A 712 24.34 29.79 14.12
CA SER A 712 23.70 30.71 13.17
C SER A 712 22.59 31.60 13.76
N PRO A 713 21.81 31.20 14.79
CA PRO A 713 20.83 32.10 15.42
C PRO A 713 21.45 33.38 15.99
N ALA A 714 22.76 33.38 16.29
CA ALA A 714 23.49 34.57 16.75
C ALA A 714 23.44 35.75 15.77
N GLU A 715 23.14 35.50 14.49
CA GLU A 715 23.01 36.53 13.44
C GLU A 715 21.56 36.97 13.20
N SER A 716 20.57 36.32 13.83
CA SER A 716 19.15 36.69 13.71
C SER A 716 18.87 38.04 14.36
N LYS A 717 18.20 38.92 13.61
CA LYS A 717 17.73 40.22 14.11
C LYS A 717 16.55 40.05 15.06
N ASP A 718 15.58 39.23 14.69
CA ASP A 718 14.36 39.01 15.47
C ASP A 718 14.66 38.39 16.84
N LEU A 719 15.56 37.40 16.90
CA LEU A 719 15.96 36.79 18.17
C LEU A 719 16.76 37.73 19.06
N LYS A 720 17.43 38.74 18.49
CA LYS A 720 18.16 39.76 19.26
C LYS A 720 17.20 40.68 20.01
N GLU A 721 16.02 40.93 19.47
CA GLU A 721 14.97 41.74 20.11
C GLU A 721 14.30 40.95 21.24
N ILE A 722 14.06 39.65 21.02
CA ILE A 722 13.37 38.77 21.98
C ILE A 722 14.30 38.32 23.12
N ALA A 723 15.56 37.98 22.82
CA ALA A 723 16.49 37.36 23.77
C ALA A 723 17.95 37.90 23.66
N PRO A 724 18.18 39.20 23.92
CA PRO A 724 19.47 39.85 23.65
C PRO A 724 20.66 39.26 24.44
N LYS A 725 20.43 38.86 25.70
CA LYS A 725 21.47 38.26 26.55
C LYS A 725 21.90 36.88 26.03
N ALA A 726 20.95 36.03 25.65
CA ALA A 726 21.21 34.71 25.10
C ALA A 726 21.97 34.78 23.77
N ILE A 727 21.60 35.73 22.90
CA ILE A 727 22.34 36.03 21.66
C ILE A 727 23.77 36.49 21.96
N GLY A 728 23.97 37.32 22.99
CA GLY A 728 25.29 37.74 23.46
C GLY A 728 26.17 36.55 23.84
N HIS A 729 25.66 35.63 24.67
CA HIS A 729 26.36 34.40 25.04
C HIS A 729 26.67 33.52 23.82
N MET A 730 25.71 33.34 22.91
CA MET A 730 25.89 32.56 21.69
C MET A 730 27.00 33.14 20.80
N LYS A 731 27.08 34.47 20.67
CA LYS A 731 28.16 35.15 19.92
C LYS A 731 29.53 34.91 20.54
N ALA A 732 29.63 34.98 21.86
CA ALA A 732 30.88 34.72 22.58
C ALA A 732 31.34 33.27 22.38
N TRP A 733 30.44 32.31 22.59
CA TRP A 733 30.69 30.88 22.35
C TRP A 733 31.13 30.61 20.91
N ARG A 734 30.39 31.17 19.92
CA ARG A 734 30.71 31.02 18.48
C ARG A 734 32.10 31.55 18.14
N LYS A 735 32.54 32.65 18.74
CA LYS A 735 33.89 33.21 18.57
C LYS A 735 34.95 32.32 19.20
N GLU A 736 34.64 31.66 20.31
CA GLU A 736 35.55 30.79 21.02
C GLU A 736 35.81 29.48 20.27
N ILE A 737 34.76 28.76 19.91
CA ILE A 737 34.89 27.42 19.28
C ILE A 737 35.54 27.50 17.89
N ARG A 738 35.42 28.63 17.20
CA ARG A 738 35.94 28.84 15.84
C ARG A 738 37.39 29.28 15.82
N LYS A 739 38.15 29.20 16.92
CA LYS A 739 39.57 29.57 16.91
C LYS A 739 40.40 28.57 16.11
N GLY A 740 41.61 28.99 15.72
CA GLY A 740 42.59 28.06 15.14
C GLY A 740 43.04 27.03 16.20
N PHE A 741 43.37 25.84 15.73
CA PHE A 741 43.78 24.72 16.58
C PHE A 741 45.28 24.73 16.86
N SER A 742 45.69 24.30 18.05
CA SER A 742 47.11 24.13 18.40
C SER A 742 47.75 22.94 17.68
N ALA A 743 49.08 22.83 17.73
CA ALA A 743 49.79 21.68 17.17
C ALA A 743 49.37 20.34 17.81
N ALA A 744 49.12 20.36 19.12
CA ALA A 744 48.64 19.20 19.86
C ALA A 744 47.23 18.82 19.42
N ASP A 745 46.31 19.80 19.34
CA ASP A 745 44.93 19.56 18.89
C ASP A 745 44.87 18.96 17.49
N VAL A 746 45.69 19.48 16.56
CA VAL A 746 45.75 18.96 15.19
C VAL A 746 46.24 17.52 15.15
N THR A 747 47.16 17.13 16.05
CA THR A 747 47.63 15.75 16.16
C THR A 747 46.50 14.85 16.67
N THR A 748 45.83 15.26 17.75
CA THR A 748 44.66 14.55 18.29
C THR A 748 43.56 14.39 17.25
N LEU A 749 43.26 15.43 16.47
CA LEU A 749 42.24 15.38 15.42
C LEU A 749 42.59 14.41 14.28
N LYS A 750 43.88 14.27 13.94
CA LYS A 750 44.35 13.27 12.97
C LYS A 750 44.19 11.84 13.50
N ASP A 751 44.50 11.62 14.78
CA ASP A 751 44.32 10.32 15.42
C ASP A 751 42.84 9.94 15.49
N LEU A 752 41.96 10.89 15.83
CA LEU A 752 40.52 10.71 15.78
C LEU A 752 40.03 10.43 14.34
N ALA A 753 40.54 11.14 13.34
CA ALA A 753 40.19 10.89 11.94
C ALA A 753 40.59 9.47 11.50
N THR A 754 41.72 8.95 11.97
CA THR A 754 42.15 7.57 11.72
C THR A 754 41.20 6.55 12.38
N ARG A 755 40.73 6.84 13.61
CA ARG A 755 39.72 6.01 14.27
C ARG A 755 38.37 6.03 13.55
N VAL A 756 37.97 7.20 13.03
CA VAL A 756 36.76 7.33 12.19
C VAL A 756 36.86 6.42 10.97
N GLU A 757 38.00 6.39 10.28
CA GLU A 757 38.21 5.48 9.14
C GLU A 757 38.13 4.02 9.55
N ARG A 758 38.67 3.67 10.72
CA ARG A 758 38.51 2.30 11.24
C ARG A 758 37.04 1.96 11.52
N LEU A 759 36.25 2.90 12.01
CA LEU A 759 34.80 2.70 12.20
C LEU A 759 34.06 2.55 10.87
N TRP A 760 34.42 3.30 9.83
CA TRP A 760 33.90 3.11 8.47
C TRP A 760 34.16 1.70 7.95
N GLN A 761 35.38 1.19 8.12
CA GLN A 761 35.73 -0.18 7.73
C GLN A 761 34.88 -1.21 8.48
N LEU A 762 34.75 -1.07 9.80
CA LEU A 762 33.93 -1.98 10.62
C LEU A 762 32.45 -1.92 10.23
N ALA A 763 31.93 -0.72 9.96
CA ALA A 763 30.56 -0.52 9.51
C ALA A 763 30.31 -1.18 8.15
N LEU A 764 31.23 -1.03 7.19
CA LEU A 764 31.13 -1.67 5.87
C LEU A 764 31.13 -3.20 5.99
N VAL A 765 32.02 -3.78 6.81
CA VAL A 765 32.06 -5.24 7.02
C VAL A 765 30.77 -5.73 7.64
N ARG A 766 30.25 -5.04 8.67
CA ARG A 766 28.96 -5.38 9.29
C ARG A 766 27.81 -5.28 8.30
N LEU A 767 27.78 -4.24 7.47
CA LEU A 767 26.75 -4.06 6.46
C LEU A 767 26.81 -5.19 5.43
N ARG A 768 27.99 -5.53 4.90
CA ARG A 768 28.17 -6.66 3.96
C ARG A 768 27.68 -7.98 4.54
N ILE A 769 27.98 -8.26 5.81
CA ILE A 769 27.50 -9.48 6.49
C ILE A 769 25.98 -9.44 6.65
N ALA A 770 25.43 -8.30 7.09
CA ALA A 770 23.99 -8.16 7.30
C ALA A 770 23.21 -8.28 5.98
N GLU A 771 23.70 -7.68 4.90
CA GLU A 771 23.13 -7.80 3.55
C GLU A 771 23.16 -9.26 3.07
N ASP A 772 24.29 -9.96 3.22
CA ASP A 772 24.42 -11.37 2.82
C ASP A 772 23.46 -12.28 3.61
N GLN A 773 23.28 -12.02 4.90
CA GLN A 773 22.39 -12.80 5.77
C GLN A 773 20.90 -12.46 5.58
N ALA A 774 20.57 -11.21 5.27
CA ALA A 774 19.20 -10.76 5.04
C ALA A 774 18.74 -11.02 3.60
N SER A 775 19.67 -11.13 2.65
CA SER A 775 19.36 -11.34 1.23
C SER A 775 18.57 -12.64 1.04
N ARG A 776 17.36 -12.48 0.51
CA ARG A 776 16.53 -13.59 0.05
C ARG A 776 16.86 -13.92 -1.39
N ARG A 777 17.01 -15.22 -1.68
CA ARG A 777 17.08 -15.71 -3.07
C ARG A 777 15.67 -15.89 -3.58
N LEU A 778 15.34 -15.20 -4.66
CA LEU A 778 14.07 -15.30 -5.35
C LEU A 778 14.33 -15.87 -6.74
N ASP A 779 13.50 -16.82 -7.14
CA ASP A 779 13.54 -17.36 -8.49
C ASP A 779 12.81 -16.39 -9.41
N ILE A 780 13.57 -15.54 -10.08
CA ILE A 780 13.03 -14.47 -10.93
C ILE A 780 13.09 -14.96 -12.37
N PHE A 781 12.01 -14.77 -13.12
CA PHE A 781 11.93 -15.13 -14.53
C PHE A 781 13.20 -14.75 -15.31
N GLY A 782 13.80 -15.75 -15.97
CA GLY A 782 14.98 -15.57 -16.81
C GLY A 782 16.30 -15.28 -16.10
N HIS A 783 16.34 -15.19 -14.77
CA HIS A 783 17.56 -14.88 -14.01
C HIS A 783 18.15 -16.15 -13.38
N ALA A 784 19.35 -16.54 -13.81
CA ALA A 784 20.02 -17.72 -13.28
C ALA A 784 20.51 -17.49 -11.84
N THR A 785 19.88 -18.16 -10.88
CA THR A 785 20.36 -18.14 -9.48
C THR A 785 21.55 -19.11 -9.33
N PRO A 786 22.79 -18.66 -9.07
CA PRO A 786 23.93 -19.58 -8.96
C PRO A 786 23.76 -20.56 -7.79
N ALA A 787 23.96 -21.86 -8.06
CA ALA A 787 23.87 -22.92 -7.05
C ALA A 787 24.80 -22.64 -5.85
N ARG A 788 24.37 -23.01 -4.64
CA ARG A 788 25.17 -22.89 -3.40
C ARG A 788 26.57 -23.51 -3.61
N MET A 789 27.62 -22.70 -3.69
CA MET A 789 28.93 -23.12 -3.18
C MET A 789 28.94 -22.87 -1.67
N TRP A 790 28.42 -23.84 -0.91
CA TRP A 790 28.84 -23.96 0.47
C TRP A 790 30.32 -24.33 0.46
N SER A 791 31.20 -23.34 0.56
CA SER A 791 32.55 -23.59 1.07
C SER A 791 32.45 -23.37 2.58
N PRO A 792 32.64 -24.40 3.42
CA PRO A 792 32.73 -24.17 4.84
C PRO A 792 33.93 -23.25 5.03
N ALA A 793 33.67 -22.03 5.51
CA ALA A 793 34.72 -21.10 5.90
C ALA A 793 35.77 -21.90 6.68
N SER A 794 36.96 -22.03 6.09
CA SER A 794 38.10 -22.61 6.77
C SER A 794 38.21 -21.88 8.11
N LYS A 795 38.22 -22.63 9.21
CA LYS A 795 38.51 -22.14 10.56
C LYS A 795 39.84 -21.38 10.52
N SER A 796 39.78 -20.08 10.25
CA SER A 796 40.83 -19.12 10.52
C SER A 796 40.36 -18.27 11.69
N THR A 797 40.22 -18.92 12.85
CA THR A 797 40.35 -18.26 14.14
C THR A 797 41.77 -17.74 14.26
N ARG A 798 42.06 -16.58 13.64
CA ARG A 798 43.16 -15.74 14.11
C ARG A 798 42.63 -14.89 15.25
N SER A 799 43.10 -15.27 16.44
CA SER A 799 42.99 -14.56 17.70
C SER A 799 43.20 -13.05 17.55
N CYS A 800 42.17 -12.27 17.81
CA CYS A 800 42.34 -10.92 18.34
C CYS A 800 41.74 -10.91 19.76
N SER A 801 42.53 -11.45 20.70
CA SER A 801 42.27 -11.37 22.12
C SER A 801 42.53 -9.95 22.63
N ALA A 802 41.51 -9.40 23.31
CA ALA A 802 41.59 -8.56 24.49
C ALA A 802 42.58 -7.37 24.51
N THR A 803 42.05 -6.16 24.36
CA THR A 803 42.23 -5.06 25.34
C THR A 803 41.40 -3.83 24.93
N SER A 804 40.43 -3.43 25.76
CA SER A 804 40.01 -2.03 26.00
C SER A 804 38.59 -1.99 26.55
N THR A 805 38.48 -1.74 27.85
CA THR A 805 37.27 -1.48 28.63
C THR A 805 36.65 -0.11 28.35
N ALA A 806 35.30 -0.09 28.31
CA ALA A 806 34.33 1.00 28.58
C ALA A 806 33.75 1.84 27.41
N PRO A 807 32.51 2.41 27.53
CA PRO A 807 31.38 2.08 28.41
C PRO A 807 30.07 1.73 27.65
N THR A 808 29.13 1.18 28.40
CA THR A 808 27.72 0.88 28.06
C THR A 808 26.99 1.98 27.30
N SER A 809 26.50 1.67 26.09
CA SER A 809 25.22 2.17 25.57
C SER A 809 24.44 1.01 24.96
N ALA A 810 23.21 0.83 25.44
CA ALA A 810 22.30 -0.24 25.10
C ALA A 810 22.02 -0.34 23.59
N TYR A 811 22.23 -1.52 23.03
CA TYR A 811 21.40 -2.20 22.02
C TYR A 811 21.90 -3.65 22.01
N ALA A 812 21.36 -4.44 22.95
CA ALA A 812 21.65 -5.86 23.04
C ALA A 812 20.72 -6.60 22.08
N TRP A 813 21.29 -7.13 21.00
CA TRP A 813 20.67 -8.16 20.19
C TRP A 813 20.63 -9.46 21.01
N SER A 814 19.45 -9.90 21.43
CA SER A 814 19.25 -11.21 22.06
C SER A 814 18.71 -12.21 21.03
N TRP A 815 19.61 -12.95 20.41
CA TRP A 815 19.29 -14.24 19.79
C TRP A 815 20.03 -15.33 20.55
N THR A 816 19.42 -15.84 21.62
CA THR A 816 19.73 -17.16 22.20
C THR A 816 18.62 -17.57 23.17
N ARG A 817 17.77 -18.51 22.75
CA ARG A 817 17.25 -19.57 23.64
C ARG A 817 17.15 -20.87 22.84
N GLY A 818 18.28 -21.57 22.76
CA GLY A 818 18.27 -23.02 22.65
C GLY A 818 18.09 -23.61 24.05
N THR A 819 17.23 -24.62 24.15
CA THR A 819 16.88 -25.41 25.33
C THR A 819 18.09 -25.93 26.12
N PRO A 820 18.02 -25.96 27.47
CA PRO A 820 19.03 -26.63 28.29
C PRO A 820 18.72 -28.13 28.42
N CYS A 821 19.57 -28.99 27.87
CA CYS A 821 19.59 -30.40 28.26
C CYS A 821 20.04 -30.55 29.71
N GLY A 822 19.18 -31.12 30.55
CA GLY A 822 19.51 -31.52 31.91
C GLY A 822 20.43 -32.74 31.96
N SER A 823 21.53 -32.61 32.69
CA SER A 823 22.14 -33.66 33.54
C SER A 823 23.13 -32.90 34.44
N GLY A 824 22.98 -32.86 35.77
CA GLY A 824 22.96 -34.00 36.66
C GLY A 824 24.35 -34.14 37.31
N ARG A 825 24.56 -33.46 38.44
CA ARG A 825 25.48 -33.74 39.59
C ARG A 825 26.31 -32.53 40.05
N SER A 826 25.91 -32.00 41.21
CA SER A 826 26.80 -31.39 42.21
C SER A 826 27.52 -32.53 42.97
N PRO A 827 28.78 -32.36 43.42
CA PRO A 827 28.94 -31.86 44.79
C PRO A 827 30.13 -30.90 45.03
N ARG A 828 29.84 -29.97 45.94
CA ARG A 828 30.69 -29.06 46.76
C ARG A 828 31.01 -27.68 46.21
#